data_AF-W6KLN2-F1
#
_entry.id   AF-W6KLN2-F1
#
_cell.length_a   1.000
_cell.length_b   1.000
_cell.length_c   1.000
_cell.angle_alpha   90.00
_cell.angle_beta   90.00
_cell.angle_gamma   90.00
#
_symmetry.space_group_name_H-M   'P 1'
#
loop_
_entity.id
_entity.type
_entity.pdbx_description
1 polymer ?
#
loop_
_entity_poly.entity_id
_entity_poly.type
_entity_poly.pdbx_seq_one_letter_code
_entity_poly.pdbx_strand_id
1 'polypeptide(L)'
;MLRASRRVAKLHAISAAQGDATRLPISAFCFSRRPYTPIYKPDDATDRSAPIRHADELRALWARQIPIPSLGRAIEAWLRFGNDPVLHTALPTRHLSGYLEGDLEMVKSEPKVSSSPFAYVEDYMGTNLVRDDPVHIKESAAVWREYFEKKYSIRLRQSRRTASNFIGRLNAPEVFTDEADQPNTKWTSEVHFREMAYLSETHLKEKVTNPLQLEEILWYKSDVSAFLAFFQACQQETATRIPLPVPSVWVYEGDACKQWAEKYLPVTRAAHTFFNQVLAADLKKFDSPTELLKRVAAALRQVHAVLLRRRERQQRLGIFCAQGWAEASKAEKEAWTANEVERWQRSVHEGIYDPEDLLEVSDFDGNGEWSKENEAISEILNAPIQGCSFTLQEFWMHTIRREALETEHILVNERLCEIDAAARRALYDTTESYASILEALEESIAKGWLDIRATVFQPHPNPVWCALHYVKFGASSVVQHTNTAKRQLLFHYAASLNEVAAAALLYYSTKPRSERLDYASPNTLRRSLTQLCATYALDMTHAAQRPILLSAANLAKAEDVIQRISWQVARPFGRRRRARHAQARLRNQKFLPAVSDIQIAEVEPELLEVGEDLTSRWHASRQGRLEPISAWPMGSRKAVHYHWPTPSLEKLRQVLQRANIRGNSPEGLTEQQVVELQSLHQQGVLEISLWRRQTRAEMQAAKERDEHEEKELTMLTEAVPELKEISEYARTLYKRLNREEMAASHTGESFQDTEDEAEDEEEWTFALMLDDKAPLNGEEVREVYLPFTDSTGKELKEGEYRVRVRAYDVETNPSGHPTLCSEAFSNSFKVTDALPKLLEEFIHINPSCTSSDGVEKHPSDGRVRVLGEKLIDLCEFLREKGGLDIPLDLEFELGQELDAKGTFSLDRLGTLLRGNTYHRSLAEHGITDAQRGVESKCRAHWTLYHAGANEEEWSCARRGVLDEAMARQRDWWLEDPILEVEDVATDSVDGNLDPTSYVAMMRYGAELCTVSSASGSTHEADRLPLPPGVVDKHLRADCTVDGTGGILSLRLGDGAGTAAGSVSIDQALAAALAATQRAQDRHRTLSMFKLGPIEKQAQALNFCGIYSSEMGGKYARTFCYALDKAKEELAETAAVGRRALGTEDLDTERRSDMTTVDRFASDTHPEQRKNLFTPRITFSGVKLDDPTPDQTSTWGR
;
A
#
# COMPACT_ATOMS: atom_id res chain seq x y z
N MET A 1 -14.23 -57.06 43.55
CA MET A 1 -14.50 -58.15 42.58
C MET A 1 -13.96 -57.68 41.24
N LEU A 2 -12.75 -58.07 40.81
CA LEU A 2 -12.40 -59.37 40.18
C LEU A 2 -13.40 -59.70 39.05
N ARG A 3 -13.06 -59.94 37.78
CA ARG A 3 -11.84 -60.33 37.05
C ARG A 3 -12.16 -60.12 35.55
N ALA A 4 -11.29 -59.50 34.74
CA ALA A 4 -10.16 -60.09 34.00
C ALA A 4 -10.57 -60.68 32.63
N SER A 5 -10.00 -60.18 31.52
CA SER A 5 -8.83 -60.76 30.79
C SER A 5 -9.24 -61.87 29.80
N ARG A 6 -8.62 -62.12 28.65
CA ARG A 6 -7.39 -61.66 27.97
C ARG A 6 -7.31 -62.40 26.61
N ARG A 7 -6.69 -61.74 25.62
CA ARG A 7 -5.56 -62.19 24.76
C ARG A 7 -5.62 -63.58 24.07
N VAL A 8 -5.55 -63.67 22.73
CA VAL A 8 -4.40 -63.52 21.78
C VAL A 8 -3.80 -64.87 21.35
N ALA A 9 -3.33 -64.91 20.09
CA ALA A 9 -2.39 -65.84 19.45
C ALA A 9 -3.04 -67.10 18.87
N LYS A 10 -2.63 -67.65 17.73
CA LYS A 10 -1.56 -67.42 16.74
C LYS A 10 -1.85 -68.44 15.64
N LEU A 11 -1.48 -68.20 14.38
CA LEU A 11 -0.72 -69.19 13.59
C LEU A 11 -0.18 -68.56 12.30
N HIS A 12 1.06 -68.92 12.02
CA HIS A 12 1.91 -68.48 10.92
C HIS A 12 1.60 -69.22 9.62
N ALA A 13 1.82 -68.49 8.52
CA ALA A 13 2.36 -68.84 7.20
C ALA A 13 2.61 -70.30 6.77
N ILE A 14 2.34 -70.57 5.48
CA ILE A 14 3.20 -71.19 4.42
C ILE A 14 2.38 -71.08 3.11
N SER A 15 2.75 -70.20 2.18
CA SER A 15 3.62 -70.36 1.00
C SER A 15 2.92 -70.81 -0.29
N ALA A 16 3.04 -69.92 -1.30
CA ALA A 16 3.25 -70.16 -2.73
C ALA A 16 2.47 -71.29 -3.44
N ALA A 17 1.66 -70.91 -4.45
CA ALA A 17 1.84 -71.37 -5.83
C ALA A 17 0.90 -70.63 -6.79
N GLN A 18 1.46 -70.33 -7.95
CA GLN A 18 0.88 -70.00 -9.26
C GLN A 18 -0.62 -70.27 -9.47
N GLY A 19 -1.28 -69.34 -10.15
CA GLY A 19 -2.58 -69.58 -10.78
C GLY A 19 -3.03 -68.37 -11.58
N ASP A 20 -3.16 -68.56 -12.89
CA ASP A 20 -3.70 -67.62 -13.87
C ASP A 20 -4.95 -66.89 -13.38
N ALA A 21 -4.92 -65.55 -13.39
CA ALA A 21 -6.12 -64.75 -13.26
C ALA A 21 -6.79 -64.63 -14.64
N THR A 22 -7.54 -65.67 -14.97
CA THR A 22 -8.68 -65.60 -15.88
C THR A 22 -9.50 -64.34 -15.61
N ARG A 23 -9.79 -63.58 -16.66
CA ARG A 23 -10.79 -62.51 -16.70
C ARG A 23 -12.08 -63.00 -16.04
N LEU A 24 -12.33 -62.58 -14.80
CA LEU A 24 -13.66 -62.61 -14.22
C LEU A 24 -14.40 -61.38 -14.75
N PRO A 25 -15.51 -61.53 -15.50
CA PRO A 25 -16.34 -60.39 -15.84
C PRO A 25 -16.96 -59.91 -14.54
N ILE A 26 -16.79 -58.62 -14.25
CA ILE A 26 -17.59 -57.93 -13.24
C ILE A 26 -19.05 -58.15 -13.64
N SER A 27 -19.74 -59.00 -12.88
CA SER A 27 -21.18 -59.13 -12.92
C SER A 27 -21.74 -57.73 -12.64
N ALA A 28 -22.32 -57.13 -13.67
CA ALA A 28 -23.25 -56.03 -13.50
C ALA A 28 -24.25 -56.46 -12.42
N PHE A 29 -24.30 -55.73 -11.30
CA PHE A 29 -25.43 -55.80 -10.40
C PHE A 29 -26.67 -55.52 -11.24
N CYS A 30 -27.45 -56.56 -11.49
CA CYS A 30 -28.72 -56.47 -12.17
C CYS A 30 -29.65 -55.58 -11.34
N PHE A 31 -29.70 -54.28 -11.65
CA PHE A 31 -31.00 -53.62 -11.70
C PHE A 31 -31.88 -54.53 -12.56
N SER A 32 -33.03 -54.96 -12.04
CA SER A 32 -34.01 -55.69 -12.84
C SER A 32 -34.40 -54.78 -14.01
N ARG A 33 -33.70 -54.90 -15.15
CA ARG A 33 -34.09 -54.24 -16.39
C ARG A 33 -35.44 -54.86 -16.71
N ARG A 34 -36.50 -54.13 -16.40
CA ARG A 34 -37.82 -54.47 -16.90
C ARG A 34 -37.66 -54.57 -18.42
N PRO A 35 -38.26 -55.58 -19.07
CA PRO A 35 -37.96 -55.92 -20.47
C PRO A 35 -38.22 -54.81 -21.49
N TYR A 36 -38.92 -53.73 -21.10
CA TYR A 36 -39.18 -52.55 -21.93
C TYR A 36 -38.15 -51.40 -21.79
N THR A 37 -37.08 -51.55 -20.99
CA THR A 37 -36.06 -50.48 -20.78
C THR A 37 -34.72 -50.80 -21.47
N PRO A 38 -34.04 -49.79 -22.07
CA PRO A 38 -34.39 -48.37 -22.09
C PRO A 38 -35.52 -48.05 -23.10
N ILE A 39 -36.36 -47.06 -22.77
CA ILE A 39 -37.50 -46.64 -23.63
C ILE A 39 -37.00 -45.86 -24.86
N TYR A 40 -35.89 -45.14 -24.73
CA TYR A 40 -35.22 -44.38 -25.77
C TYR A 40 -33.69 -44.55 -25.66
N LYS A 41 -32.96 -44.21 -26.72
CA LYS A 41 -31.49 -44.25 -26.72
C LYS A 41 -30.97 -43.31 -25.61
N PRO A 42 -29.98 -43.73 -24.80
CA PRO A 42 -29.29 -42.82 -23.90
C PRO A 42 -28.66 -41.65 -24.67
N ASP A 43 -28.56 -40.50 -24.02
CA ASP A 43 -27.85 -39.34 -24.57
C ASP A 43 -26.44 -39.72 -25.03
N ASP A 44 -25.98 -39.08 -26.11
CA ASP A 44 -24.61 -39.26 -26.58
C ASP A 44 -23.60 -38.73 -25.53
N ALA A 45 -22.36 -39.22 -25.58
CA ALA A 45 -21.30 -38.95 -24.59
C ALA A 45 -20.70 -37.54 -24.69
N THR A 46 -21.53 -36.51 -24.82
CA THR A 46 -21.13 -35.11 -24.99
C THR A 46 -20.59 -34.52 -23.69
N ASP A 47 -19.34 -34.01 -23.69
CA ASP A 47 -18.80 -33.23 -22.57
C ASP A 47 -19.40 -31.82 -22.58
N ARG A 48 -20.41 -31.59 -21.73
CA ARG A 48 -21.08 -30.29 -21.59
C ARG A 48 -20.21 -29.24 -20.87
N SER A 49 -19.13 -29.64 -20.22
CA SER A 49 -18.23 -28.73 -19.49
C SER A 49 -17.12 -28.15 -20.38
N ALA A 50 -16.74 -28.86 -21.45
CA ALA A 50 -15.66 -28.43 -22.36
C ALA A 50 -15.92 -27.09 -23.05
N PRO A 51 -17.10 -26.84 -23.64
CA PRO A 51 -17.33 -25.57 -24.34
C PRO A 51 -17.28 -24.36 -23.38
N ILE A 52 -17.72 -24.53 -22.14
CA ILE A 52 -17.75 -23.45 -21.14
C ILE A 52 -16.33 -23.05 -20.73
N ARG A 53 -15.51 -24.03 -20.30
CA ARG A 53 -14.12 -23.75 -19.90
C ARG A 53 -13.28 -23.25 -21.07
N HIS A 54 -13.56 -23.73 -22.28
CA HIS A 54 -12.88 -23.28 -23.50
C HIS A 54 -13.16 -21.82 -23.81
N ALA A 55 -14.45 -21.41 -23.79
CA ALA A 55 -14.82 -20.02 -24.00
C ALA A 55 -14.22 -19.08 -22.93
N ASP A 56 -14.09 -19.54 -21.69
CA ASP A 56 -13.45 -18.80 -20.62
C ASP A 56 -11.93 -18.65 -20.83
N GLU A 57 -11.23 -19.72 -21.24
CA GLU A 57 -9.78 -19.69 -21.52
C GLU A 57 -9.44 -18.78 -22.71
N LEU A 58 -10.21 -18.85 -23.80
CA LEU A 58 -10.06 -17.98 -24.98
C LEU A 58 -10.22 -16.49 -24.64
N ARG A 59 -11.01 -16.18 -23.60
CA ARG A 59 -11.26 -14.81 -23.14
C ARG A 59 -10.20 -14.35 -22.14
N ALA A 60 -9.80 -15.23 -21.21
CA ALA A 60 -8.98 -14.86 -20.07
C ALA A 60 -7.51 -14.60 -20.44
N LEU A 61 -6.85 -15.53 -21.14
CA LEU A 61 -5.41 -15.49 -21.47
C LEU A 61 -4.57 -14.95 -20.29
N TRP A 62 -3.60 -14.06 -20.47
CA TRP A 62 -2.94 -13.39 -19.33
C TRP A 62 -3.60 -12.04 -19.01
N ALA A 63 -3.49 -11.61 -17.75
CA ALA A 63 -3.90 -10.27 -17.32
C ALA A 63 -3.10 -9.21 -18.10
N ARG A 64 -3.79 -8.48 -18.97
CA ARG A 64 -3.18 -7.41 -19.79
C ARG A 64 -2.87 -6.14 -18.99
N GLN A 65 -3.55 -5.92 -17.86
CA GLN A 65 -3.45 -4.70 -17.06
C GLN A 65 -3.42 -5.00 -15.57
N ILE A 66 -2.51 -4.34 -14.87
CA ILE A 66 -2.54 -4.17 -13.42
C ILE A 66 -3.71 -3.23 -13.11
N PRO A 67 -4.53 -3.46 -12.05
CA PRO A 67 -5.73 -2.66 -11.79
C PRO A 67 -5.47 -1.15 -11.77
N ILE A 68 -4.36 -0.73 -11.17
CA ILE A 68 -3.89 0.66 -11.15
C ILE A 68 -2.44 0.69 -11.66
N PRO A 69 -2.22 0.83 -12.98
CA PRO A 69 -0.91 0.62 -13.59
C PRO A 69 0.00 1.85 -13.57
N SER A 70 -0.56 3.05 -13.37
CA SER A 70 0.17 4.32 -13.47
C SER A 70 -0.30 5.34 -12.44
N LEU A 71 0.48 6.40 -12.26
CA LEU A 71 0.16 7.51 -11.34
C LEU A 71 -1.16 8.21 -11.70
N GLY A 72 -1.40 8.52 -12.98
CA GLY A 72 -2.66 9.16 -13.42
C GLY A 72 -3.90 8.32 -13.09
N ARG A 73 -3.84 7.00 -13.35
CA ARG A 73 -4.92 6.07 -12.96
C ARG A 73 -5.06 5.92 -11.44
N ALA A 74 -3.96 6.05 -10.70
CA ALA A 74 -4.00 6.03 -9.24
C ALA A 74 -4.68 7.26 -8.67
N ILE A 75 -4.44 8.44 -9.24
CA ILE A 75 -5.13 9.68 -8.87
C ILE A 75 -6.64 9.54 -9.10
N GLU A 76 -7.06 9.08 -10.28
CA GLU A 76 -8.48 8.85 -10.58
C GLU A 76 -9.13 7.86 -9.59
N ALA A 77 -8.44 6.75 -9.30
CA ALA A 77 -8.93 5.73 -8.37
C ALA A 77 -9.02 6.25 -6.94
N TRP A 78 -8.00 6.99 -6.48
CA TRP A 78 -7.95 7.57 -5.14
C TRP A 78 -9.09 8.58 -4.92
N LEU A 79 -9.39 9.43 -5.91
CA LEU A 79 -10.56 10.31 -5.88
C LEU A 79 -11.87 9.52 -5.87
N ARG A 80 -11.95 8.43 -6.67
CA ARG A 80 -13.14 7.57 -6.74
C ARG A 80 -13.40 6.77 -5.47
N PHE A 81 -12.38 6.53 -4.65
CA PHE A 81 -12.55 5.94 -3.32
C PHE A 81 -13.25 6.88 -2.32
N GLY A 82 -13.56 8.11 -2.74
CA GLY A 82 -14.24 9.12 -1.93
C GLY A 82 -13.28 10.08 -1.22
N ASN A 83 -11.99 10.04 -1.57
CA ASN A 83 -11.00 10.94 -0.98
C ASN A 83 -11.06 12.34 -1.62
N ASP A 84 -11.05 13.36 -0.77
CA ASP A 84 -10.90 14.75 -1.14
C ASP A 84 -9.41 15.14 -1.10
N PRO A 85 -8.88 15.75 -2.18
CA PRO A 85 -7.44 16.01 -2.32
C PRO A 85 -6.89 17.04 -1.32
N VAL A 86 -7.74 17.82 -0.65
CA VAL A 86 -7.34 18.79 0.37
C VAL A 86 -7.63 18.25 1.77
N LEU A 87 -8.81 17.68 2.00
CA LEU A 87 -9.24 17.27 3.33
C LEU A 87 -8.57 15.97 3.79
N HIS A 88 -8.52 14.93 2.95
CA HIS A 88 -7.94 13.63 3.35
C HIS A 88 -6.42 13.63 3.40
N THR A 89 -5.76 14.55 2.68
CA THR A 89 -4.30 14.74 2.72
C THR A 89 -3.84 15.64 3.87
N ALA A 90 -4.75 16.41 4.48
CA ALA A 90 -4.46 17.24 5.65
C ALA A 90 -4.52 16.47 6.98
N LEU A 91 -4.98 15.21 6.97
CA LEU A 91 -5.16 14.43 8.19
C LEU A 91 -3.79 14.11 8.86
N PRO A 92 -3.64 14.32 10.18
CA PRO A 92 -2.43 13.90 10.88
C PRO A 92 -2.33 12.37 10.90
N THR A 93 -1.11 11.86 10.77
CA THR A 93 -0.83 10.42 10.73
C THR A 93 -0.39 9.95 12.12
N ARG A 94 -0.99 8.88 12.63
CA ARG A 94 -0.60 8.26 13.90
C ARG A 94 0.27 7.03 13.64
N HIS A 95 1.33 6.91 14.41
CA HIS A 95 2.21 5.74 14.47
C HIS A 95 2.29 5.25 15.93
N LEU A 96 2.88 4.07 16.15
CA LEU A 96 3.07 3.49 17.50
C LEU A 96 3.79 4.44 18.49
N SER A 97 4.60 5.39 17.99
CA SER A 97 5.31 6.39 18.78
C SER A 97 4.51 7.69 19.04
N GLY A 98 3.30 7.82 18.48
CA GLY A 98 2.42 8.99 18.62
C GLY A 98 1.99 9.61 17.29
N TYR A 99 1.41 10.81 17.36
CA TYR A 99 1.13 11.61 16.16
C TYR A 99 2.42 12.16 15.57
N LEU A 100 2.65 11.87 14.31
CA LEU A 100 3.80 12.37 13.56
C LEU A 100 3.40 13.66 12.84
N GLU A 101 3.94 14.79 13.28
CA GLU A 101 3.86 16.05 12.53
C GLU A 101 4.95 16.06 11.43
N GLY A 102 4.60 16.60 10.26
CA GLY A 102 5.24 16.36 8.95
C GLY A 102 6.71 16.74 8.74
N ASP A 103 7.52 16.95 9.79
CA ASP A 103 8.96 17.27 9.70
C ASP A 103 9.80 16.32 10.59
N LEU A 104 9.76 15.01 10.30
CA LEU A 104 10.61 14.01 10.96
C LEU A 104 11.99 13.90 10.29
N GLU A 105 12.88 14.85 10.59
CA GLU A 105 14.33 14.66 10.45
C GLU A 105 14.98 14.13 11.75
N MET A 106 14.24 13.98 12.85
CA MET A 106 14.83 13.76 14.19
C MET A 106 15.19 12.32 14.55
N VAL A 107 14.77 11.30 13.80
CA VAL A 107 15.22 9.92 14.01
C VAL A 107 15.94 9.41 12.77
N LYS A 108 17.27 9.55 12.74
CA LYS A 108 18.17 9.14 11.63
C LYS A 108 18.11 7.64 11.27
N SER A 109 17.24 6.85 11.90
CA SER A 109 17.12 5.40 11.74
C SER A 109 15.74 4.88 11.30
N GLU A 110 14.73 5.73 11.14
CA GLU A 110 13.38 5.27 10.74
C GLU A 110 13.06 5.55 9.26
N PRO A 111 12.34 4.62 8.58
CA PRO A 111 11.98 4.77 7.16
C PRO A 111 11.10 6.00 6.94
N LYS A 112 11.15 6.59 5.73
CA LYS A 112 10.25 7.68 5.32
C LYS A 112 8.79 7.28 5.63
N VAL A 113 8.16 8.01 6.55
CA VAL A 113 6.78 7.79 6.96
C VAL A 113 5.85 8.39 5.91
N SER A 114 4.96 7.57 5.35
CA SER A 114 3.88 8.02 4.47
C SER A 114 2.57 8.19 5.25
N SER A 115 1.77 9.17 4.85
CA SER A 115 0.41 9.41 5.37
C SER A 115 -0.62 8.41 4.81
N SER A 116 -0.27 7.71 3.72
CA SER A 116 -1.15 6.75 3.06
C SER A 116 -0.99 5.35 3.64
N PRO A 117 -2.08 4.66 4.06
CA PRO A 117 -1.99 3.27 4.50
C PRO A 117 -1.51 2.33 3.39
N PHE A 118 -1.75 2.68 2.12
CA PHE A 118 -1.28 1.90 0.97
C PHE A 118 0.25 1.77 0.89
N ALA A 119 1.01 2.65 1.54
CA ALA A 119 2.47 2.58 1.56
C ALA A 119 3.02 1.42 2.41
N TYR A 120 2.22 0.94 3.36
CA TYR A 120 2.61 -0.09 4.33
C TYR A 120 2.08 -1.47 3.96
N VAL A 121 1.29 -1.59 2.88
CA VAL A 121 0.70 -2.86 2.46
C VAL A 121 1.79 -3.87 2.09
N GLU A 122 1.66 -5.05 2.68
CA GLU A 122 2.46 -6.24 2.40
C GLU A 122 1.58 -7.50 2.41
N ASP A 123 2.17 -8.65 2.09
CA ASP A 123 1.49 -9.94 2.20
C ASP A 123 1.34 -10.35 3.68
N TYR A 124 0.35 -11.19 3.98
CA TYR A 124 0.04 -11.69 5.33
C TYR A 124 1.24 -12.37 6.02
N MET A 125 2.21 -12.87 5.26
CA MET A 125 3.45 -13.44 5.80
C MET A 125 4.49 -12.39 6.23
N GLY A 126 4.16 -11.10 6.19
CA GLY A 126 5.11 -10.00 6.42
C GLY A 126 6.15 -9.90 5.29
N THR A 127 5.69 -10.04 4.04
CA THR A 127 6.60 -10.07 2.87
C THR A 127 6.12 -9.15 1.76
N ASN A 128 7.06 -8.48 1.10
CA ASN A 128 6.81 -7.67 -0.08
C ASN A 128 7.96 -7.82 -1.10
N LEU A 129 7.68 -8.48 -2.22
CA LEU A 129 8.65 -8.72 -3.30
C LEU A 129 8.68 -7.61 -4.37
N VAL A 130 7.93 -6.51 -4.16
CA VAL A 130 7.65 -5.49 -5.18
C VAL A 130 8.12 -4.09 -4.77
N ARG A 131 8.12 -3.77 -3.46
CA ARG A 131 8.51 -2.46 -2.90
C ARG A 131 9.95 -2.10 -3.21
N ASP A 132 10.26 -0.81 -3.33
CA ASP A 132 11.61 -0.29 -3.62
C ASP A 132 12.63 -0.41 -2.46
N ASP A 133 12.34 -1.23 -1.44
CA ASP A 133 13.26 -1.47 -0.32
C ASP A 133 14.07 -2.76 -0.53
N PRO A 134 15.37 -2.66 -0.87
CA PRO A 134 16.19 -3.82 -1.20
C PRO A 134 16.44 -4.76 -0.01
N VAL A 135 16.39 -4.24 1.23
CA VAL A 135 16.57 -5.07 2.44
C VAL A 135 15.35 -5.96 2.61
N HIS A 136 14.17 -5.35 2.57
CA HIS A 136 12.91 -6.07 2.76
C HIS A 136 12.61 -7.06 1.62
N ILE A 137 12.94 -6.74 0.36
CA ILE A 137 12.84 -7.72 -0.76
C ILE A 137 13.71 -8.94 -0.49
N LYS A 138 14.95 -8.74 -0.01
CA LYS A 138 15.89 -9.82 0.25
C LYS A 138 15.42 -10.73 1.38
N GLU A 139 14.88 -10.16 2.45
CA GLU A 139 14.29 -10.89 3.57
C GLU A 139 13.03 -11.66 3.13
N SER A 140 12.13 -11.00 2.41
CA SER A 140 10.93 -11.59 1.84
C SER A 140 11.24 -12.80 0.94
N ALA A 141 12.22 -12.66 0.05
CA ALA A 141 12.65 -13.75 -0.82
C ALA A 141 13.27 -14.92 -0.05
N ALA A 142 13.96 -14.65 1.07
CA ALA A 142 14.51 -15.69 1.94
C ALA A 142 13.41 -16.48 2.66
N VAL A 143 12.39 -15.79 3.21
CA VAL A 143 11.23 -16.40 3.88
C VAL A 143 10.49 -17.34 2.91
N TRP A 144 10.16 -16.85 1.71
CA TRP A 144 9.48 -17.66 0.71
C TRP A 144 10.32 -18.84 0.22
N ARG A 145 11.62 -18.63 0.01
CA ARG A 145 12.54 -19.71 -0.41
C ARG A 145 12.59 -20.82 0.64
N GLU A 146 12.74 -20.47 1.91
CA GLU A 146 12.76 -21.47 3.01
C GLU A 146 11.44 -22.25 3.08
N TYR A 147 10.31 -21.56 2.96
CA TYR A 147 8.99 -22.20 2.92
C TYR A 147 8.86 -23.18 1.74
N PHE A 148 9.21 -22.74 0.52
CA PHE A 148 9.07 -23.57 -0.67
C PHE A 148 10.07 -24.74 -0.71
N GLU A 149 11.30 -24.56 -0.25
CA GLU A 149 12.26 -25.66 -0.11
C GLU A 149 11.71 -26.77 0.79
N LYS A 150 11.15 -26.41 1.96
CA LYS A 150 10.48 -27.38 2.85
C LYS A 150 9.27 -28.02 2.18
N LYS A 151 8.39 -27.23 1.55
CA LYS A 151 7.16 -27.72 0.87
C LYS A 151 7.48 -28.75 -0.21
N TYR A 152 8.43 -28.44 -1.11
CA TYR A 152 8.77 -29.34 -2.21
C TYR A 152 9.62 -30.53 -1.76
N SER A 153 10.47 -30.37 -0.74
CA SER A 153 11.16 -31.51 -0.12
C SER A 153 10.16 -32.53 0.44
N ILE A 154 9.14 -32.08 1.20
CA ILE A 154 8.09 -32.96 1.74
C ILE A 154 7.30 -33.62 0.60
N ARG A 155 6.90 -32.89 -0.44
CA ARG A 155 6.19 -33.49 -1.59
C ARG A 155 7.02 -34.55 -2.30
N LEU A 156 8.31 -34.31 -2.51
CA LEU A 156 9.22 -35.28 -3.11
C LEU A 156 9.34 -36.55 -2.27
N ARG A 157 9.33 -36.45 -0.93
CA ARG A 157 9.23 -37.61 -0.04
C ARG A 157 7.91 -38.34 -0.27
N GLN A 158 6.77 -37.65 -0.21
CA GLN A 158 5.44 -38.24 -0.35
C GLN A 158 5.20 -38.95 -1.70
N SER A 159 5.93 -38.58 -2.74
CA SER A 159 5.86 -39.25 -4.04
C SER A 159 6.55 -40.62 -4.04
N ARG A 160 7.37 -40.94 -3.03
CA ARG A 160 8.09 -42.22 -2.91
C ARG A 160 7.33 -43.22 -2.05
N ARG A 161 7.46 -44.51 -2.38
CA ARG A 161 6.76 -45.60 -1.67
C ARG A 161 7.19 -45.73 -0.20
N THR A 162 8.46 -45.52 0.10
CA THR A 162 9.01 -45.63 1.47
C THR A 162 8.28 -44.67 2.41
N ALA A 163 8.29 -43.38 2.05
CA ALA A 163 7.60 -42.33 2.77
C ALA A 163 6.06 -42.52 2.76
N SER A 164 5.45 -42.80 1.61
CA SER A 164 3.99 -42.91 1.54
C SER A 164 3.41 -44.01 2.44
N ASN A 165 4.18 -45.06 2.74
CA ASN A 165 3.81 -46.10 3.69
C ASN A 165 3.66 -45.63 5.14
N PHE A 166 4.24 -44.49 5.51
CA PHE A 166 4.16 -43.96 6.88
C PHE A 166 3.02 -42.95 7.07
N ILE A 167 2.42 -42.45 5.98
CA ILE A 167 1.33 -41.46 6.06
C ILE A 167 0.08 -42.12 6.66
N GLY A 168 -0.51 -41.48 7.69
CA GLY A 168 -1.74 -41.96 8.34
C GLY A 168 -1.54 -43.17 9.28
N ARG A 169 -0.31 -43.45 9.72
CA ARG A 169 -0.01 -44.53 10.68
C ARG A 169 0.33 -43.97 12.06
N LEU A 170 -0.17 -44.62 13.11
CA LEU A 170 0.15 -44.28 14.51
C LEU A 170 1.63 -44.47 14.86
N ASN A 171 2.32 -45.37 14.16
CA ASN A 171 3.74 -45.66 14.36
C ASN A 171 4.64 -44.92 13.35
N ALA A 172 4.16 -43.82 12.76
CA ALA A 172 4.97 -43.02 11.85
C ALA A 172 6.13 -42.35 12.60
N PRO A 173 7.33 -42.26 12.02
CA PRO A 173 8.44 -41.53 12.64
C PRO A 173 8.10 -40.03 12.70
N GLU A 174 8.32 -39.42 13.87
CA GLU A 174 8.07 -37.98 14.10
C GLU A 174 8.93 -37.11 13.17
N VAL A 175 10.22 -37.43 13.06
CA VAL A 175 11.13 -36.80 12.10
C VAL A 175 11.06 -37.58 10.78
N PHE A 176 10.31 -37.03 9.83
CA PHE A 176 10.02 -37.68 8.57
C PHE A 176 11.14 -37.49 7.54
N THR A 177 12.19 -38.32 7.62
CA THR A 177 13.28 -38.39 6.64
C THR A 177 13.12 -39.57 5.67
N ASP A 178 13.63 -39.40 4.46
CA ASP A 178 13.65 -40.42 3.41
C ASP A 178 15.09 -40.79 3.02
N GLU A 179 15.30 -41.92 2.35
CA GLU A 179 16.64 -42.41 1.96
C GLU A 179 17.48 -41.37 1.20
N ALA A 180 16.88 -40.56 0.32
CA ALA A 180 17.62 -39.55 -0.44
C ALA A 180 17.88 -38.24 0.34
N ASP A 181 17.44 -38.10 1.60
CA ASP A 181 17.87 -37.00 2.46
C ASP A 181 19.26 -37.24 3.05
N GLN A 182 19.73 -38.49 3.04
CA GLN A 182 21.04 -38.87 3.57
C GLN A 182 22.12 -38.70 2.49
N PRO A 183 23.21 -37.95 2.75
CA PRO A 183 24.24 -37.67 1.75
C PRO A 183 25.03 -38.93 1.34
N ASN A 184 25.06 -39.96 2.19
CA ASN A 184 25.80 -41.20 1.95
C ASN A 184 25.01 -42.24 1.13
N THR A 185 23.74 -41.97 0.82
CA THR A 185 22.90 -42.90 0.04
C THR A 185 23.41 -42.98 -1.40
N LYS A 186 23.67 -44.21 -1.87
CA LYS A 186 24.05 -44.48 -3.26
C LYS A 186 22.81 -44.73 -4.11
N TRP A 187 22.89 -44.50 -5.42
CA TRP A 187 21.81 -44.78 -6.38
C TRP A 187 21.23 -46.19 -6.23
N THR A 188 22.09 -47.21 -6.10
CA THR A 188 21.69 -48.61 -5.91
C THR A 188 20.93 -48.90 -4.61
N SER A 189 20.89 -47.94 -3.67
CA SER A 189 20.15 -48.05 -2.40
C SER A 189 18.86 -47.25 -2.39
N GLU A 190 18.65 -46.38 -3.36
CA GLU A 190 17.51 -45.49 -3.47
C GLU A 190 16.31 -46.24 -4.09
N VAL A 191 15.14 -46.20 -3.44
CA VAL A 191 14.01 -47.06 -3.79
C VAL A 191 13.39 -46.71 -5.14
N HIS A 192 13.22 -45.42 -5.45
CA HIS A 192 12.65 -44.99 -6.73
C HIS A 192 13.55 -45.38 -7.91
N PHE A 193 14.86 -45.17 -7.80
CA PHE A 193 15.82 -45.58 -8.81
C PHE A 193 15.88 -47.11 -8.96
N ARG A 194 15.73 -47.88 -7.88
CA ARG A 194 15.61 -49.35 -7.98
C ARG A 194 14.40 -49.78 -8.81
N GLU A 195 13.25 -49.12 -8.65
CA GLU A 195 12.07 -49.38 -9.47
C GLU A 195 12.36 -49.06 -10.94
N MET A 196 13.01 -47.92 -11.22
CA MET A 196 13.37 -47.52 -12.57
C MET A 196 14.42 -48.45 -13.21
N ALA A 197 15.40 -48.91 -12.43
CA ALA A 197 16.39 -49.90 -12.87
C ALA A 197 15.73 -51.25 -13.18
N TYR A 198 14.77 -51.68 -12.36
CA TYR A 198 13.99 -52.89 -12.62
C TYR A 198 13.17 -52.79 -13.92
N LEU A 199 12.52 -51.65 -14.16
CA LEU A 199 11.78 -51.41 -15.41
C LEU A 199 12.71 -51.35 -16.63
N SER A 200 13.90 -50.75 -16.47
CA SER A 200 14.93 -50.72 -17.51
C SER A 200 15.39 -52.13 -17.90
N GLU A 201 15.71 -52.98 -16.92
CA GLU A 201 16.11 -54.37 -17.18
C GLU A 201 14.97 -55.18 -17.83
N THR A 202 13.73 -54.96 -17.38
CA THR A 202 12.56 -55.73 -17.83
C THR A 202 12.13 -55.34 -19.25
N HIS A 203 12.05 -54.04 -19.55
CA HIS A 203 11.49 -53.52 -20.80
C HIS A 203 12.55 -53.06 -21.81
N LEU A 204 13.58 -52.33 -21.36
CA LEU A 204 14.65 -51.81 -22.22
C LEU A 204 15.78 -52.83 -22.44
N LYS A 205 15.82 -53.92 -21.66
CA LYS A 205 16.84 -54.99 -21.71
C LYS A 205 18.26 -54.50 -21.39
N GLU A 206 18.37 -53.45 -20.59
CA GLU A 206 19.65 -52.84 -20.21
C GLU A 206 19.77 -52.72 -18.68
N LYS A 207 21.00 -52.84 -18.16
CA LYS A 207 21.29 -52.65 -16.73
C LYS A 207 21.84 -51.25 -16.49
N VAL A 208 21.18 -50.49 -15.63
CA VAL A 208 21.54 -49.10 -15.33
C VAL A 208 22.05 -48.94 -13.89
N THR A 209 23.09 -48.12 -13.70
CA THR A 209 23.69 -47.89 -12.37
C THR A 209 23.40 -46.51 -11.78
N ASN A 210 22.92 -45.58 -12.60
CA ASN A 210 22.49 -44.24 -12.20
C ASN A 210 21.39 -43.70 -13.15
N PRO A 211 20.65 -42.65 -12.77
CA PRO A 211 19.57 -42.11 -13.60
C PRO A 211 20.05 -41.48 -14.91
N LEU A 212 21.27 -40.91 -14.95
CA LEU A 212 21.82 -40.30 -16.17
C LEU A 212 22.00 -41.34 -17.29
N GLN A 213 22.47 -42.55 -16.94
CA GLN A 213 22.56 -43.69 -17.88
C GLN A 213 21.17 -44.15 -18.35
N LEU A 214 20.21 -44.22 -17.43
CA LEU A 214 18.84 -44.60 -17.76
C LEU A 214 18.21 -43.63 -18.76
N GLU A 215 18.28 -42.32 -18.48
CA GLU A 215 17.72 -41.30 -19.36
C GLU A 215 18.41 -41.29 -20.74
N GLU A 216 19.72 -41.54 -20.80
CA GLU A 216 20.42 -41.67 -22.08
C GLU A 216 19.90 -42.86 -22.92
N ILE A 217 19.75 -44.02 -22.28
CA ILE A 217 19.26 -45.22 -22.96
C ILE A 217 17.81 -45.02 -23.42
N LEU A 218 16.96 -44.52 -22.53
CA LEU A 218 15.53 -44.33 -22.77
C LEU A 218 15.26 -43.35 -23.91
N TRP A 219 15.97 -42.23 -24.01
CA TRP A 219 15.64 -41.22 -25.02
C TRP A 219 16.42 -41.39 -26.33
N TYR A 220 17.61 -42.00 -26.30
CA TYR A 220 18.50 -42.01 -27.47
C TYR A 220 18.85 -43.41 -28.00
N LYS A 221 18.69 -44.48 -27.22
CA LYS A 221 19.12 -45.83 -27.64
C LYS A 221 17.99 -46.84 -27.77
N SER A 222 16.91 -46.69 -27.01
CA SER A 222 15.78 -47.64 -27.03
C SER A 222 15.03 -47.63 -28.36
N ASP A 223 14.57 -48.79 -28.81
CA ASP A 223 13.61 -48.92 -29.90
C ASP A 223 12.20 -48.49 -29.47
N VAL A 224 11.32 -48.25 -30.45
CA VAL A 224 9.95 -47.76 -30.21
C VAL A 224 9.17 -48.72 -29.30
N SER A 225 9.32 -50.04 -29.49
CA SER A 225 8.53 -51.01 -28.73
C SER A 225 8.93 -51.07 -27.27
N ALA A 226 10.24 -51.08 -26.97
CA ALA A 226 10.75 -51.05 -25.61
C ALA A 226 10.45 -49.71 -24.92
N PHE A 227 10.57 -48.59 -25.65
CA PHE A 227 10.24 -47.26 -25.16
C PHE A 227 8.78 -47.18 -24.67
N LEU A 228 7.83 -47.58 -25.53
CA LEU A 228 6.42 -47.57 -25.18
C LEU A 228 6.10 -48.55 -24.03
N ALA A 229 6.70 -49.75 -24.04
CA ALA A 229 6.52 -50.72 -22.96
C ALA A 229 7.02 -50.17 -21.61
N PHE A 230 8.14 -49.44 -21.61
CA PHE A 230 8.65 -48.79 -20.40
C PHE A 230 7.68 -47.73 -19.87
N PHE A 231 7.19 -46.80 -20.71
CA PHE A 231 6.25 -45.76 -20.29
C PHE A 231 4.87 -46.31 -19.90
N GLN A 232 4.42 -47.43 -20.50
CA GLN A 232 3.21 -48.12 -20.07
C GLN A 232 3.33 -48.71 -18.65
N ALA A 233 4.52 -49.19 -18.28
CA ALA A 233 4.80 -49.73 -16.95
C ALA A 233 5.16 -48.64 -15.93
N CYS A 234 5.71 -47.51 -16.38
CA CYS A 234 6.06 -46.37 -15.53
C CYS A 234 4.81 -45.60 -15.10
N GLN A 235 4.61 -45.49 -13.79
CA GLN A 235 3.43 -44.83 -13.21
C GLN A 235 3.67 -43.37 -12.83
N GLN A 236 4.93 -42.92 -12.78
CA GLN A 236 5.30 -41.59 -12.32
C GLN A 236 5.94 -40.78 -13.44
N GLU A 237 5.24 -39.73 -13.83
CA GLU A 237 5.75 -38.67 -14.71
C GLU A 237 6.37 -37.56 -13.85
N THR A 238 5.64 -37.05 -12.85
CA THR A 238 6.10 -35.97 -11.97
C THR A 238 6.21 -36.39 -10.51
N ALA A 239 7.37 -36.13 -9.89
CA ALA A 239 7.56 -36.30 -8.45
C ALA A 239 7.20 -35.03 -7.65
N THR A 240 7.33 -33.84 -8.24
CA THR A 240 7.12 -32.53 -7.60
C THR A 240 5.64 -32.13 -7.58
N ARG A 241 4.85 -32.67 -8.53
CA ARG A 241 3.44 -32.32 -8.77
C ARG A 241 3.23 -30.85 -9.16
N ILE A 242 4.29 -30.19 -9.66
CA ILE A 242 4.19 -28.89 -10.31
C ILE A 242 3.63 -29.11 -11.71
N PRO A 243 2.65 -28.32 -12.18
CA PRO A 243 2.10 -28.45 -13.53
C PRO A 243 3.14 -27.98 -14.57
N LEU A 244 3.70 -28.92 -15.33
CA LEU A 244 4.65 -28.65 -16.41
C LEU A 244 4.17 -29.35 -17.69
N PRO A 245 4.53 -28.87 -18.89
CA PRO A 245 4.28 -29.60 -20.12
C PRO A 245 5.00 -30.95 -20.09
N VAL A 246 4.40 -31.96 -20.72
CA VAL A 246 4.94 -33.32 -20.76
C VAL A 246 5.11 -33.82 -22.19
N PRO A 247 6.02 -34.77 -22.45
CA PRO A 247 6.09 -35.44 -23.74
C PRO A 247 4.74 -36.12 -24.07
N SER A 248 4.34 -36.11 -25.35
CA SER A 248 3.04 -36.62 -25.79
C SER A 248 2.80 -38.11 -25.48
N VAL A 249 3.84 -38.87 -25.11
CA VAL A 249 3.73 -40.25 -24.59
C VAL A 249 2.79 -40.38 -23.39
N TRP A 250 2.64 -39.31 -22.60
CA TRP A 250 1.76 -39.29 -21.42
C TRP A 250 0.33 -38.84 -21.75
N VAL A 251 0.09 -38.33 -22.95
CA VAL A 251 -1.21 -37.77 -23.38
C VAL A 251 -1.91 -38.69 -24.37
N TYR A 252 -1.21 -39.13 -25.41
CA TYR A 252 -1.80 -39.98 -26.42
C TYR A 252 -2.00 -41.40 -25.91
N GLU A 253 -3.16 -41.97 -26.21
CA GLU A 253 -3.48 -43.37 -25.93
C GLU A 253 -3.49 -44.19 -27.24
N GLY A 254 -3.19 -45.49 -27.14
CA GLY A 254 -3.28 -46.43 -28.25
C GLY A 254 -2.38 -46.08 -29.46
N ASP A 255 -2.94 -46.14 -30.66
CA ASP A 255 -2.20 -46.01 -31.93
C ASP A 255 -1.57 -44.62 -32.11
N ALA A 256 -2.22 -43.57 -31.63
CA ALA A 256 -1.68 -42.21 -31.70
C ALA A 256 -0.34 -42.09 -30.96
N CYS A 257 -0.23 -42.73 -29.78
CA CYS A 257 1.02 -42.76 -29.02
C CYS A 257 2.13 -43.49 -29.77
N LYS A 258 1.78 -44.59 -30.46
CA LYS A 258 2.73 -45.37 -31.24
C LYS A 258 3.26 -44.59 -32.44
N GLN A 259 2.36 -43.98 -33.22
CA GLN A 259 2.73 -43.18 -34.40
C GLN A 259 3.60 -41.98 -34.01
N TRP A 260 3.26 -41.30 -32.92
CA TRP A 260 4.09 -40.22 -32.38
C TRP A 260 5.51 -40.72 -32.03
N ALA A 261 5.64 -41.85 -31.34
CA ALA A 261 6.96 -42.37 -30.95
C ALA A 261 7.80 -42.82 -32.17
N GLU A 262 7.17 -43.42 -33.19
CA GLU A 262 7.81 -43.78 -34.46
C GLU A 262 8.36 -42.54 -35.19
N LYS A 263 7.68 -41.40 -35.09
CA LYS A 263 8.11 -40.12 -35.66
C LYS A 263 9.15 -39.39 -34.79
N TYR A 264 8.96 -39.35 -33.48
CA TYR A 264 9.74 -38.53 -32.55
C TYR A 264 11.13 -39.09 -32.22
N LEU A 265 11.26 -40.41 -32.00
CA LEU A 265 12.53 -41.02 -31.60
C LEU A 265 13.65 -40.84 -32.64
N PRO A 266 13.42 -41.01 -33.96
CA PRO A 266 14.43 -40.72 -34.98
C PRO A 266 14.92 -39.26 -34.95
N VAL A 267 14.01 -38.30 -34.78
CA VAL A 267 14.35 -36.86 -34.69
C VAL A 267 15.19 -36.58 -33.44
N THR A 268 14.84 -37.20 -32.32
CA THR A 268 15.56 -37.06 -31.04
C THR A 268 16.98 -37.63 -31.12
N ARG A 269 17.16 -38.78 -31.78
CA ARG A 269 18.49 -39.37 -32.03
C ARG A 269 19.35 -38.49 -32.93
N ALA A 270 18.77 -37.94 -34.00
CA ALA A 270 19.48 -37.01 -34.89
C ALA A 270 19.91 -35.74 -34.15
N ALA A 271 19.03 -35.18 -33.31
CA ALA A 271 19.37 -34.04 -32.46
C ALA A 271 20.48 -34.38 -31.45
N HIS A 272 20.47 -35.59 -30.87
CA HIS A 272 21.55 -36.03 -29.97
C HIS A 272 22.92 -36.05 -30.64
N THR A 273 22.98 -36.54 -31.88
CA THR A 273 24.19 -36.51 -32.71
C THR A 273 24.61 -35.07 -33.01
N PHE A 274 23.67 -34.21 -33.42
CA PHE A 274 23.94 -32.79 -33.70
C PHE A 274 24.53 -32.07 -32.48
N PHE A 275 23.91 -32.19 -31.31
CA PHE A 275 24.37 -31.51 -30.09
C PHE A 275 25.76 -31.98 -29.65
N ASN A 276 25.99 -33.30 -29.62
CA ASN A 276 27.23 -33.85 -29.06
C ASN A 276 28.42 -33.89 -30.03
N GLN A 277 28.17 -33.90 -31.34
CA GLN A 277 29.23 -33.98 -32.34
C GLN A 277 29.48 -32.65 -33.04
N VAL A 278 28.42 -31.94 -33.47
CA VAL A 278 28.53 -30.71 -34.27
C VAL A 278 28.56 -29.49 -33.36
N LEU A 279 27.49 -29.26 -32.59
CA LEU A 279 27.32 -28.07 -31.76
C LEU A 279 28.38 -28.00 -30.64
N ALA A 280 28.66 -29.12 -29.95
CA ALA A 280 29.69 -29.18 -28.92
C ALA A 280 31.11 -28.91 -29.46
N ALA A 281 31.38 -29.25 -30.73
CA ALA A 281 32.67 -28.95 -31.37
C ALA A 281 32.77 -27.45 -31.73
N ASP A 282 31.69 -26.86 -32.22
CA ASP A 282 31.64 -25.43 -32.54
C ASP A 282 31.65 -24.54 -31.31
N LEU A 283 31.01 -24.94 -30.22
CA LEU A 283 31.04 -24.20 -28.95
C LEU A 283 32.45 -24.02 -28.39
N LYS A 284 33.38 -24.96 -28.64
CA LYS A 284 34.79 -24.84 -28.24
C LYS A 284 35.54 -23.73 -29.00
N LYS A 285 34.99 -23.22 -30.10
CA LYS A 285 35.59 -22.14 -30.91
C LYS A 285 35.27 -20.74 -30.37
N PHE A 286 34.37 -20.63 -29.38
CA PHE A 286 33.91 -19.37 -28.83
C PHE A 286 34.21 -19.29 -27.32
N ASP A 287 34.48 -18.08 -26.83
CA ASP A 287 34.77 -17.85 -25.41
C ASP A 287 33.53 -18.08 -24.50
N SER A 288 32.33 -17.91 -25.06
CA SER A 288 31.08 -18.21 -24.36
C SER A 288 30.01 -18.78 -25.32
N PRO A 289 29.08 -19.60 -24.82
CA PRO A 289 27.91 -20.06 -25.60
C PRO A 289 27.02 -18.92 -26.11
N THR A 290 26.97 -17.79 -25.39
CA THR A 290 26.21 -16.60 -25.77
C THR A 290 26.75 -15.93 -27.04
N GLU A 291 28.06 -15.99 -27.30
CA GLU A 291 28.67 -15.49 -28.53
C GLU A 291 28.13 -16.23 -29.76
N LEU A 292 28.05 -17.57 -29.68
CA LEU A 292 27.50 -18.42 -30.75
C LEU A 292 26.02 -18.10 -30.99
N LEU A 293 25.21 -17.99 -29.93
CA LEU A 293 23.79 -17.67 -30.05
C LEU A 293 23.52 -16.28 -30.64
N LYS A 294 24.38 -15.28 -30.37
CA LYS A 294 24.32 -13.97 -31.04
C LYS A 294 24.52 -14.08 -32.56
N ARG A 295 25.38 -15.00 -33.03
CA ARG A 295 25.57 -15.25 -34.47
C ARG A 295 24.38 -15.96 -35.09
N VAL A 296 23.76 -16.90 -34.36
CA VAL A 296 22.50 -17.52 -34.77
C VAL A 296 21.39 -16.47 -34.89
N ALA A 297 21.25 -15.58 -33.91
CA ALA A 297 20.28 -14.49 -33.95
C ALA A 297 20.55 -13.51 -35.11
N ALA A 298 21.81 -13.22 -35.43
CA ALA A 298 22.16 -12.39 -36.59
C ALA A 298 21.81 -13.04 -37.93
N ALA A 299 21.91 -14.37 -38.05
CA ALA A 299 21.45 -15.10 -39.22
C ALA A 299 19.91 -15.07 -39.32
N LEU A 300 19.20 -15.24 -38.19
CA LEU A 300 17.73 -15.12 -38.14
C LEU A 300 17.23 -13.72 -38.50
N ARG A 301 17.95 -12.66 -38.15
CA ARG A 301 17.63 -11.29 -38.56
C ARG A 301 17.52 -11.14 -40.08
N GLN A 302 18.35 -11.86 -40.84
CA GLN A 302 18.27 -11.83 -42.30
C GLN A 302 16.98 -12.50 -42.80
N VAL A 303 16.54 -13.59 -42.16
CA VAL A 303 15.23 -14.24 -42.41
C VAL A 303 14.09 -13.29 -42.05
N HIS A 304 14.16 -12.66 -40.88
CA HIS A 304 13.15 -11.70 -40.41
C HIS A 304 13.01 -10.48 -41.33
N ALA A 305 14.10 -10.01 -41.95
CA ALA A 305 14.05 -8.95 -42.97
C ALA A 305 13.29 -9.37 -44.24
N VAL A 306 13.27 -10.67 -44.58
CA VAL A 306 12.39 -11.19 -45.65
C VAL A 306 10.94 -11.24 -45.16
N LEU A 307 10.69 -11.74 -43.95
CA LEU A 307 9.34 -11.81 -43.37
C LEU A 307 8.67 -10.43 -43.19
N LEU A 308 9.44 -9.39 -42.86
CA LEU A 308 8.95 -8.01 -42.80
C LEU A 308 8.51 -7.50 -44.18
N ARG A 309 9.33 -7.75 -45.22
CA ARG A 309 8.97 -7.40 -46.61
C ARG A 309 7.72 -8.16 -47.07
N ARG A 310 7.61 -9.45 -46.72
CA ARG A 310 6.41 -10.25 -46.96
C ARG A 310 5.20 -9.63 -46.27
N ARG A 311 5.33 -9.25 -44.99
CA ARG A 311 4.25 -8.62 -44.21
C ARG A 311 3.76 -7.32 -44.84
N GLU A 312 4.69 -6.45 -45.26
CA GLU A 312 4.34 -5.21 -45.97
C GLU A 312 3.65 -5.48 -47.31
N ARG A 313 4.13 -6.47 -48.07
CA ARG A 313 3.51 -6.89 -49.33
C ARG A 313 2.08 -7.40 -49.10
N GLN A 314 1.90 -8.34 -48.18
CA GLN A 314 0.59 -8.89 -47.82
C GLN A 314 -0.38 -7.79 -47.39
N GLN A 315 0.10 -6.76 -46.68
CA GLN A 315 -0.71 -5.60 -46.31
C GLN A 315 -1.15 -4.79 -47.53
N ARG A 316 -0.23 -4.49 -48.45
CA ARG A 316 -0.54 -3.75 -49.70
C ARG A 316 -1.51 -4.51 -50.60
N LEU A 317 -1.41 -5.84 -50.65
CA LEU A 317 -2.29 -6.70 -51.44
C LEU A 317 -3.63 -7.00 -50.75
N GLY A 318 -3.85 -6.54 -49.52
CA GLY A 318 -5.08 -6.79 -48.77
C GLY A 318 -5.22 -8.23 -48.23
N ILE A 319 -4.20 -9.06 -48.39
CA ILE A 319 -4.12 -10.44 -47.86
C ILE A 319 -3.99 -10.40 -46.34
N PHE A 320 -3.19 -9.46 -45.84
CA PHE A 320 -3.09 -9.14 -44.42
C PHE A 320 -3.82 -7.82 -44.16
N CYS A 321 -4.96 -7.85 -43.49
CA CYS A 321 -5.72 -6.69 -42.97
C CYS A 321 -5.45 -5.38 -43.73
N ALA A 322 -6.22 -5.08 -44.79
CA ALA A 322 -5.92 -3.99 -45.72
C ALA A 322 -5.66 -2.60 -45.07
N GLN A 323 -6.28 -2.34 -43.91
CA GLN A 323 -6.13 -1.09 -43.14
C GLN A 323 -5.14 -1.20 -41.96
N GLY A 324 -4.42 -2.32 -41.83
CA GLY A 324 -3.54 -2.63 -40.72
C GLY A 324 -4.22 -3.35 -39.56
N TRP A 325 -3.43 -3.89 -38.62
CA TRP A 325 -3.93 -4.73 -37.52
C TRP A 325 -4.88 -3.99 -36.56
N ALA A 326 -4.63 -2.69 -36.31
CA ALA A 326 -5.44 -1.92 -35.36
C ALA A 326 -6.90 -1.75 -35.84
N GLU A 327 -7.10 -1.57 -37.14
CA GLU A 327 -8.40 -1.34 -37.77
C GLU A 327 -9.08 -2.62 -38.26
N ALA A 328 -8.38 -3.76 -38.24
CA ALA A 328 -8.90 -5.05 -38.66
C ALA A 328 -10.07 -5.53 -37.79
N SER A 329 -11.07 -6.13 -38.42
CA SER A 329 -12.19 -6.76 -37.73
C SER A 329 -11.73 -7.98 -36.92
N LYS A 330 -12.51 -8.32 -35.88
CA LYS A 330 -12.22 -9.50 -35.05
C LYS A 330 -12.12 -10.79 -35.87
N ALA A 331 -12.99 -10.96 -36.88
CA ALA A 331 -13.00 -12.13 -37.74
C ALA A 331 -11.75 -12.23 -38.64
N GLU A 332 -11.28 -11.11 -39.21
CA GLU A 332 -10.03 -11.08 -39.98
C GLU A 332 -8.82 -11.42 -39.11
N LYS A 333 -8.77 -10.87 -37.88
CA LYS A 333 -7.72 -11.18 -36.90
C LYS A 333 -7.72 -12.66 -36.54
N GLU A 334 -8.88 -13.25 -36.26
CA GLU A 334 -9.04 -14.66 -35.91
C GLU A 334 -8.61 -15.57 -37.06
N ALA A 335 -9.10 -15.32 -38.28
CA ALA A 335 -8.71 -16.09 -39.46
C ALA A 335 -7.19 -16.03 -39.72
N TRP A 336 -6.59 -14.85 -39.59
CA TRP A 336 -5.15 -14.69 -39.74
C TRP A 336 -4.36 -15.49 -38.70
N THR A 337 -4.72 -15.36 -37.42
CA THR A 337 -4.01 -16.05 -36.33
C THR A 337 -4.20 -17.56 -36.39
N ALA A 338 -5.37 -18.04 -36.83
CA ALA A 338 -5.60 -19.46 -37.06
C ALA A 338 -4.69 -20.01 -38.17
N ASN A 339 -4.58 -19.29 -39.30
CA ASN A 339 -3.66 -19.66 -40.39
C ASN A 339 -2.20 -19.66 -39.93
N GLU A 340 -1.79 -18.70 -39.09
CA GLU A 340 -0.42 -18.67 -38.56
C GLU A 340 -0.12 -19.87 -37.64
N VAL A 341 -1.08 -20.27 -36.79
CA VAL A 341 -0.98 -21.47 -35.94
C VAL A 341 -0.92 -22.73 -36.79
N GLU A 342 -1.76 -22.84 -37.82
CA GLU A 342 -1.73 -23.96 -38.76
C GLU A 342 -0.39 -24.02 -39.51
N ARG A 343 0.14 -22.88 -39.95
CA ARG A 343 1.47 -22.79 -40.58
C ARG A 343 2.57 -23.26 -39.63
N TRP A 344 2.50 -22.88 -38.35
CA TRP A 344 3.41 -23.38 -37.31
C TRP A 344 3.29 -24.89 -37.10
N GLN A 345 2.05 -25.42 -37.04
CA GLN A 345 1.80 -26.85 -36.94
C GLN A 345 2.43 -27.60 -38.13
N ARG A 346 2.19 -27.14 -39.37
CA ARG A 346 2.75 -27.72 -40.60
C ARG A 346 4.27 -27.64 -40.61
N SER A 347 4.85 -26.50 -40.23
CA SER A 347 6.29 -26.31 -40.13
C SER A 347 6.94 -27.39 -39.24
N VAL A 348 6.34 -27.63 -38.07
CA VAL A 348 6.80 -28.67 -37.15
C VAL A 348 6.59 -30.09 -37.72
N HIS A 349 5.42 -30.38 -38.30
CA HIS A 349 5.10 -31.73 -38.79
C HIS A 349 5.89 -32.12 -40.03
N GLU A 350 5.92 -31.24 -41.04
CA GLU A 350 6.58 -31.44 -42.34
C GLU A 350 8.11 -31.29 -42.21
N GLY A 351 8.60 -30.53 -41.23
CA GLY A 351 10.03 -30.23 -41.08
C GLY A 351 10.55 -29.23 -42.09
N ILE A 352 9.66 -28.36 -42.57
CA ILE A 352 9.95 -27.24 -43.48
C ILE A 352 9.82 -25.95 -42.66
N TYR A 353 10.84 -25.09 -42.67
CA TYR A 353 10.84 -23.88 -41.84
C TYR A 353 9.69 -22.93 -42.21
N ASP A 354 9.50 -22.66 -43.50
CA ASP A 354 8.46 -21.77 -44.04
C ASP A 354 7.57 -22.54 -45.05
N PRO A 355 6.57 -23.32 -44.57
CA PRO A 355 5.65 -24.03 -45.45
C PRO A 355 4.69 -23.06 -46.17
N GLU A 356 4.14 -23.49 -47.30
CA GLU A 356 3.22 -22.70 -48.14
C GLU A 356 2.08 -22.06 -47.33
N ASP A 357 1.86 -20.76 -47.51
CA ASP A 357 0.83 -19.98 -46.84
C ASP A 357 -0.53 -20.17 -47.55
N LEU A 358 -1.46 -20.87 -46.89
CA LEU A 358 -2.73 -21.24 -47.49
C LEU A 358 -3.64 -20.04 -47.82
N LEU A 359 -3.41 -18.88 -47.18
CA LEU A 359 -4.12 -17.64 -47.50
C LEU A 359 -3.61 -16.96 -48.78
N GLU A 360 -2.39 -17.27 -49.25
CA GLU A 360 -1.84 -16.71 -50.50
C GLU A 360 -2.12 -17.59 -51.73
N VAL A 361 -2.41 -18.88 -51.54
CA VAL A 361 -2.59 -19.88 -52.62
C VAL A 361 -3.96 -19.76 -53.32
N SER A 362 -4.89 -18.97 -52.79
CA SER A 362 -6.21 -18.74 -53.41
C SER A 362 -6.18 -17.81 -54.64
N ASP A 363 -5.11 -17.02 -54.83
CA ASP A 363 -4.98 -16.06 -55.94
C ASP A 363 -3.83 -16.43 -56.90
N PHE A 364 -4.14 -16.55 -58.20
CA PHE A 364 -3.23 -17.06 -59.25
C PHE A 364 -1.89 -16.28 -59.40
N ASP A 365 -1.82 -15.01 -58.97
CA ASP A 365 -0.63 -14.15 -59.04
C ASP A 365 0.26 -14.17 -57.77
N GLY A 366 -0.25 -14.65 -56.62
CA GLY A 366 0.48 -14.65 -55.34
C GLY A 366 1.60 -15.70 -55.24
N ASN A 367 1.45 -16.81 -55.98
CA ASN A 367 2.34 -17.97 -55.91
C ASN A 367 3.78 -17.67 -56.38
N GLY A 368 3.96 -16.72 -57.31
CA GLY A 368 5.28 -16.37 -57.85
C GLY A 368 6.14 -15.48 -56.95
N GLU A 369 5.53 -14.68 -56.07
CA GLU A 369 6.26 -13.78 -55.16
C GLU A 369 6.58 -14.46 -53.83
N TRP A 370 5.64 -15.23 -53.26
CA TRP A 370 5.91 -16.06 -52.08
C TRP A 370 7.03 -17.06 -52.34
N SER A 371 7.06 -17.72 -53.51
CA SER A 371 8.13 -18.66 -53.88
C SER A 371 9.50 -18.00 -53.89
N LYS A 372 9.63 -16.77 -54.40
CA LYS A 372 10.91 -16.02 -54.39
C LYS A 372 11.35 -15.65 -52.98
N GLU A 373 10.40 -15.25 -52.13
CA GLU A 373 10.69 -14.97 -50.72
C GLU A 373 11.11 -16.24 -49.98
N ASN A 374 10.45 -17.38 -50.24
CA ASN A 374 10.79 -18.67 -49.66
C ASN A 374 12.13 -19.21 -50.17
N GLU A 375 12.47 -19.01 -51.44
CA GLU A 375 13.80 -19.28 -51.99
C GLU A 375 14.87 -18.45 -51.27
N ALA A 376 14.65 -17.14 -51.08
CA ALA A 376 15.56 -16.28 -50.34
C ALA A 376 15.72 -16.71 -48.87
N ILE A 377 14.63 -17.11 -48.20
CA ILE A 377 14.69 -17.67 -46.84
C ILE A 377 15.47 -18.98 -46.84
N SER A 378 15.24 -19.86 -47.83
CA SER A 378 15.94 -21.14 -47.96
C SER A 378 17.43 -20.98 -48.23
N GLU A 379 17.84 -19.98 -49.02
CA GLU A 379 19.25 -19.62 -49.22
C GLU A 379 19.92 -19.22 -47.90
N ILE A 380 19.25 -18.38 -47.09
CA ILE A 380 19.76 -17.96 -45.77
C ILE A 380 19.81 -19.15 -44.81
N LEU A 381 18.79 -20.01 -44.80
CA LEU A 381 18.69 -21.17 -43.90
C LEU A 381 19.76 -22.22 -44.17
N ASN A 382 20.13 -22.42 -45.45
CA ASN A 382 21.13 -23.40 -45.87
C ASN A 382 22.57 -22.85 -45.89
N ALA A 383 22.75 -21.53 -45.75
CA ALA A 383 24.06 -20.95 -45.59
C ALA A 383 24.67 -21.33 -44.22
N PRO A 384 25.98 -21.65 -44.15
CA PRO A 384 26.65 -21.90 -42.89
C PRO A 384 26.67 -20.62 -42.04
N ILE A 385 26.35 -20.74 -40.75
CA ILE A 385 26.40 -19.60 -39.84
C ILE A 385 27.85 -19.14 -39.68
N GLN A 386 28.07 -17.83 -39.59
CA GLN A 386 29.41 -17.24 -39.54
C GLN A 386 30.27 -17.86 -38.42
N GLY A 387 31.31 -18.62 -38.79
CA GLY A 387 32.23 -19.25 -37.85
C GLY A 387 31.76 -20.59 -37.25
N CYS A 388 30.58 -21.08 -37.66
CA CYS A 388 30.03 -22.38 -37.28
C CYS A 388 30.10 -23.36 -38.46
N SER A 389 30.06 -24.66 -38.17
CA SER A 389 29.99 -25.73 -39.18
C SER A 389 28.56 -26.13 -39.55
N PHE A 390 27.57 -25.76 -38.72
CA PHE A 390 26.16 -26.01 -38.96
C PHE A 390 25.43 -24.85 -39.63
N THR A 391 24.27 -25.15 -40.21
CA THR A 391 23.37 -24.18 -40.84
C THR A 391 22.24 -23.75 -39.91
N LEU A 392 21.56 -22.65 -40.24
CA LEU A 392 20.41 -22.20 -39.46
C LEU A 392 19.24 -23.21 -39.52
N GLN A 393 19.08 -23.89 -40.65
CA GLN A 393 18.12 -24.99 -40.79
C GLN A 393 18.40 -26.14 -39.82
N GLU A 394 19.67 -26.59 -39.72
CA GLU A 394 20.06 -27.66 -38.79
C GLU A 394 19.83 -27.25 -37.34
N PHE A 395 20.14 -26.00 -36.99
CA PHE A 395 19.86 -25.46 -35.67
C PHE A 395 18.36 -25.53 -35.35
N TRP A 396 17.49 -24.98 -36.20
CA TRP A 396 16.03 -25.01 -35.99
C TRP A 396 15.47 -26.43 -35.92
N MET A 397 15.91 -27.34 -36.81
CA MET A 397 15.47 -28.73 -36.87
C MET A 397 15.76 -29.51 -35.58
N HIS A 398 16.96 -29.35 -35.03
CA HIS A 398 17.43 -30.14 -33.89
C HIS A 398 17.15 -29.49 -32.52
N THR A 399 16.80 -28.20 -32.50
CA THR A 399 16.46 -27.46 -31.28
C THR A 399 14.95 -27.22 -31.17
N ILE A 400 14.45 -26.18 -31.84
CA ILE A 400 13.08 -25.65 -31.74
C ILE A 400 12.06 -26.68 -32.23
N ARG A 401 12.23 -27.21 -33.45
CA ARG A 401 11.27 -28.16 -34.02
C ARG A 401 11.20 -29.46 -33.21
N ARG A 402 12.35 -30.00 -32.81
CA ARG A 402 12.39 -31.24 -32.04
C ARG A 402 11.66 -31.07 -30.71
N GLU A 403 11.86 -29.95 -30.02
CA GLU A 403 11.18 -29.65 -28.76
C GLU A 403 9.66 -29.53 -28.96
N ALA A 404 9.21 -28.88 -30.04
CA ALA A 404 7.80 -28.77 -30.39
C ALA A 404 7.16 -30.14 -30.71
N LEU A 405 7.88 -31.03 -31.39
CA LEU A 405 7.44 -32.42 -31.64
C LEU A 405 7.35 -33.27 -30.36
N GLU A 406 8.17 -32.98 -29.34
CA GLU A 406 8.06 -33.67 -28.05
C GLU A 406 6.68 -33.46 -27.43
N THR A 407 6.13 -32.26 -27.60
CA THR A 407 4.81 -31.85 -27.12
C THR A 407 3.77 -31.72 -28.24
N GLU A 408 3.83 -32.58 -29.25
CA GLU A 408 3.00 -32.52 -30.46
C GLU A 408 1.47 -32.40 -30.19
N HIS A 409 0.97 -32.97 -29.10
CA HIS A 409 -0.45 -32.89 -28.72
C HIS A 409 -0.98 -31.46 -28.58
N ILE A 410 -0.11 -30.48 -28.33
CA ILE A 410 -0.47 -29.06 -28.28
C ILE A 410 -0.80 -28.50 -29.68
N LEU A 411 -0.13 -29.03 -30.70
CA LEU A 411 -0.24 -28.58 -32.08
C LEU A 411 -1.37 -29.29 -32.86
N VAL A 412 -1.81 -30.45 -32.39
CA VAL A 412 -2.81 -31.28 -33.09
C VAL A 412 -4.21 -31.13 -32.49
N ASN A 413 -4.31 -30.78 -31.21
CA ASN A 413 -5.60 -30.62 -30.56
C ASN A 413 -6.24 -29.29 -30.96
N GLU A 414 -7.34 -29.37 -31.72
CA GLU A 414 -8.11 -28.22 -32.24
C GLU A 414 -8.39 -27.15 -31.17
N ARG A 415 -8.83 -27.58 -29.97
CA ARG A 415 -9.08 -26.68 -28.85
C ARG A 415 -7.83 -25.88 -28.45
N LEU A 416 -6.67 -26.53 -28.38
CA LEU A 416 -5.42 -25.88 -28.02
C LEU A 416 -4.93 -24.95 -29.14
N CYS A 417 -5.14 -25.33 -30.41
CA CYS A 417 -4.82 -24.47 -31.55
C CYS A 417 -5.65 -23.17 -31.52
N GLU A 418 -6.93 -23.24 -31.17
CA GLU A 418 -7.76 -22.03 -30.99
C GLU A 418 -7.25 -21.13 -29.85
N ILE A 419 -6.75 -21.73 -28.75
CA ILE A 419 -6.14 -20.97 -27.65
C ILE A 419 -4.81 -20.34 -28.09
N ASP A 420 -3.99 -21.04 -28.88
CA ASP A 420 -2.76 -20.47 -29.43
C ASP A 420 -3.06 -19.29 -30.38
N ALA A 421 -4.08 -19.42 -31.22
CA ALA A 421 -4.51 -18.35 -32.11
C ALA A 421 -5.01 -17.13 -31.31
N ALA A 422 -5.77 -17.36 -30.23
CA ALA A 422 -6.19 -16.30 -29.32
C ALA A 422 -5.00 -15.61 -28.62
N ALA A 423 -3.97 -16.36 -28.21
CA ALA A 423 -2.74 -15.82 -27.63
C ALA A 423 -1.96 -14.96 -28.64
N ARG A 424 -1.81 -15.40 -29.89
CA ARG A 424 -1.20 -14.60 -30.96
C ARG A 424 -1.96 -13.31 -31.25
N ARG A 425 -3.30 -13.39 -31.30
CA ARG A 425 -4.16 -12.21 -31.45
C ARG A 425 -3.91 -11.22 -30.32
N ALA A 426 -3.85 -11.70 -29.08
CA ALA A 426 -3.59 -10.88 -27.92
C ALA A 426 -2.20 -10.23 -27.94
N LEU A 427 -1.17 -10.96 -28.38
CA LEU A 427 0.18 -10.42 -28.57
C LEU A 427 0.14 -9.24 -29.55
N TYR A 428 -0.41 -9.44 -30.75
CA TYR A 428 -0.50 -8.40 -31.78
C TYR A 428 -1.35 -7.19 -31.37
N ASP A 429 -2.38 -7.38 -30.54
CA ASP A 429 -3.18 -6.28 -29.99
C ASP A 429 -2.39 -5.42 -28.98
N THR A 430 -1.33 -5.96 -28.36
CA THR A 430 -0.57 -5.28 -27.29
C THR A 430 0.76 -4.67 -27.74
N THR A 431 1.39 -5.22 -28.79
CA THR A 431 2.67 -4.73 -29.31
C THR A 431 2.51 -3.63 -30.35
N GLU A 432 3.39 -2.63 -30.35
CA GLU A 432 3.34 -1.49 -31.28
C GLU A 432 3.53 -1.89 -32.75
N SER A 433 4.38 -2.89 -33.03
CA SER A 433 4.66 -3.32 -34.41
C SER A 433 5.08 -4.79 -34.53
N TYR A 434 4.88 -5.38 -35.71
CA TYR A 434 5.36 -6.74 -36.01
C TYR A 434 6.89 -6.84 -36.00
N ALA A 435 7.60 -5.76 -36.33
CA ALA A 435 9.06 -5.71 -36.25
C ALA A 435 9.57 -5.89 -34.81
N SER A 436 8.92 -5.24 -33.84
CA SER A 436 9.29 -5.39 -32.42
C SER A 436 9.14 -6.82 -31.90
N ILE A 437 8.19 -7.59 -32.45
CA ILE A 437 8.00 -9.02 -32.14
C ILE A 437 9.18 -9.84 -32.66
N LEU A 438 9.59 -9.60 -33.91
CA LEU A 438 10.72 -10.31 -34.52
C LEU A 438 12.05 -9.99 -33.82
N GLU A 439 12.27 -8.71 -33.46
CA GLU A 439 13.43 -8.29 -32.66
C GLU A 439 13.46 -8.95 -31.28
N ALA A 440 12.30 -9.05 -30.61
CA ALA A 440 12.20 -9.77 -29.34
C ALA A 440 12.47 -11.27 -29.51
N LEU A 441 12.06 -11.90 -30.62
CA LEU A 441 12.40 -13.30 -30.91
C LEU A 441 13.91 -13.49 -31.16
N GLU A 442 14.57 -12.55 -31.84
CA GLU A 442 16.03 -12.55 -31.99
C GLU A 442 16.73 -12.43 -30.63
N GLU A 443 16.25 -11.55 -29.77
CA GLU A 443 16.77 -11.38 -28.41
C GLU A 443 16.58 -12.65 -27.58
N SER A 444 15.42 -13.30 -27.68
CA SER A 444 15.13 -14.57 -27.01
C SER A 444 16.18 -15.65 -27.36
N ILE A 445 16.67 -15.63 -28.60
CA ILE A 445 17.72 -16.55 -29.06
C ILE A 445 19.10 -16.10 -28.61
N ALA A 446 19.45 -14.83 -28.81
CA ALA A 446 20.75 -14.28 -28.46
C ALA A 446 21.08 -14.41 -26.96
N LYS A 447 20.07 -14.29 -26.09
CA LYS A 447 20.19 -14.42 -24.62
C LYS A 447 19.88 -15.83 -24.10
N GLY A 448 19.55 -16.77 -24.98
CA GLY A 448 19.20 -18.14 -24.60
C GLY A 448 20.39 -18.92 -24.01
N TRP A 449 20.13 -20.18 -23.67
CA TRP A 449 21.10 -21.10 -23.10
C TRP A 449 21.08 -22.45 -23.83
N LEU A 450 22.25 -23.07 -23.98
CA LEU A 450 22.41 -24.36 -24.64
C LEU A 450 22.82 -25.41 -23.60
N ASP A 451 21.94 -26.38 -23.37
CA ASP A 451 22.23 -27.56 -22.54
C ASP A 451 22.72 -28.69 -23.45
N ILE A 452 24.02 -28.95 -23.44
CA ILE A 452 24.62 -29.97 -24.31
C ILE A 452 24.23 -31.37 -23.85
N ARG A 453 24.13 -31.56 -22.53
CA ARG A 453 23.83 -32.86 -21.92
C ARG A 453 22.36 -33.28 -22.10
N ALA A 454 21.43 -32.36 -21.88
CA ALA A 454 20.00 -32.59 -22.17
C ALA A 454 19.68 -32.47 -23.66
N THR A 455 20.61 -31.97 -24.47
CA THR A 455 20.45 -31.67 -25.89
C THR A 455 19.34 -30.63 -26.14
N VAL A 456 19.20 -29.61 -25.30
CA VAL A 456 18.09 -28.65 -25.42
C VAL A 456 18.62 -27.23 -25.55
N PHE A 457 17.97 -26.46 -26.43
CA PHE A 457 18.10 -25.02 -26.45
C PHE A 457 16.98 -24.43 -25.58
N GLN A 458 17.35 -23.66 -24.56
CA GLN A 458 16.45 -22.94 -23.69
C GLN A 458 16.40 -21.47 -24.16
N PRO A 459 15.29 -21.01 -24.75
CA PRO A 459 15.12 -19.61 -25.11
C PRO A 459 15.09 -18.70 -23.87
N HIS A 460 15.49 -17.43 -24.02
CA HIS A 460 15.25 -16.44 -22.99
C HIS A 460 13.75 -16.06 -22.98
N PRO A 461 13.02 -16.29 -21.87
CA PRO A 461 11.56 -16.16 -21.84
C PRO A 461 11.16 -14.69 -21.67
N ASN A 462 11.36 -13.87 -22.70
CA ASN A 462 10.82 -12.52 -22.74
C ASN A 462 9.28 -12.53 -22.93
N PRO A 463 8.58 -11.39 -22.73
CA PRO A 463 7.11 -11.36 -22.81
C PRO A 463 6.55 -11.86 -24.15
N VAL A 464 7.22 -11.56 -25.27
CA VAL A 464 6.80 -11.99 -26.62
C VAL A 464 6.90 -13.51 -26.76
N TRP A 465 8.03 -14.10 -26.39
CA TRP A 465 8.20 -15.55 -26.41
C TRP A 465 7.19 -16.26 -25.49
N CYS A 466 6.95 -15.70 -24.30
CA CYS A 466 5.96 -16.23 -23.37
C CYS A 466 4.54 -16.19 -23.95
N ALA A 467 4.17 -15.11 -24.66
CA ALA A 467 2.86 -15.01 -25.31
C ALA A 467 2.69 -16.06 -26.42
N LEU A 468 3.72 -16.27 -27.25
CA LEU A 468 3.72 -17.29 -28.32
C LEU A 468 3.72 -18.73 -27.80
N HIS A 469 4.17 -18.94 -26.56
CA HIS A 469 4.16 -20.26 -25.91
C HIS A 469 3.14 -20.35 -24.77
N TYR A 470 2.18 -19.42 -24.70
CA TYR A 470 1.18 -19.38 -23.65
C TYR A 470 0.35 -20.67 -23.60
N VAL A 471 -0.07 -21.20 -24.75
CA VAL A 471 -0.83 -22.47 -24.84
C VAL A 471 -0.10 -23.65 -24.21
N LYS A 472 1.24 -23.62 -24.23
CA LYS A 472 2.08 -24.70 -23.71
C LYS A 472 2.24 -24.65 -22.20
N PHE A 473 2.55 -23.48 -21.64
CA PHE A 473 2.88 -23.37 -20.22
C PHE A 473 1.74 -22.78 -19.36
N GLY A 474 0.84 -22.01 -19.98
CA GLY A 474 -0.21 -21.24 -19.30
C GLY A 474 -1.64 -21.74 -19.52
N ALA A 475 -1.90 -22.63 -20.48
CA ALA A 475 -3.24 -23.18 -20.75
C ALA A 475 -3.40 -24.62 -20.24
N SER A 476 -4.63 -25.16 -20.29
CA SER A 476 -4.96 -26.51 -19.81
C SER A 476 -4.51 -27.67 -20.73
N SER A 477 -3.29 -27.58 -21.26
CA SER A 477 -2.59 -28.65 -21.98
C SER A 477 -1.93 -29.67 -21.04
N VAL A 478 -1.84 -29.37 -19.74
CA VAL A 478 -1.08 -30.14 -18.76
C VAL A 478 -1.84 -31.40 -18.27
N VAL A 479 -1.13 -32.53 -18.28
CA VAL A 479 -1.53 -33.78 -17.61
C VAL A 479 -0.52 -34.13 -16.50
N GLN A 480 -0.95 -34.94 -15.54
CA GLN A 480 -0.08 -35.41 -14.45
C GLN A 480 -0.33 -36.90 -14.18
N HIS A 481 0.74 -37.69 -14.27
CA HIS A 481 0.70 -39.13 -13.98
C HIS A 481 1.52 -39.41 -12.72
N THR A 482 0.86 -39.99 -11.72
CA THR A 482 1.44 -40.35 -10.42
C THR A 482 1.05 -41.78 -10.05
N ASN A 483 1.71 -42.37 -9.05
CA ASN A 483 1.34 -43.68 -8.50
C ASN A 483 -0.15 -43.79 -8.12
N THR A 484 -0.77 -42.66 -7.76
CA THR A 484 -2.17 -42.60 -7.29
C THR A 484 -3.18 -42.37 -8.40
N ALA A 485 -2.85 -41.55 -9.40
CA ALA A 485 -3.82 -41.12 -10.40
C ALA A 485 -3.12 -40.63 -11.69
N LYS A 486 -3.82 -40.84 -12.81
CA LYS A 486 -3.57 -40.20 -14.11
C LYS A 486 -4.68 -39.17 -14.31
N ARG A 487 -4.32 -37.89 -14.41
CA ARG A 487 -5.31 -36.79 -14.44
C ARG A 487 -4.92 -35.70 -15.44
N GLN A 488 -5.92 -35.04 -16.00
CA GLN A 488 -5.77 -33.83 -16.80
C GLN A 488 -6.16 -32.60 -15.96
N LEU A 489 -5.37 -31.53 -16.05
CA LEU A 489 -5.63 -30.29 -15.32
C LEU A 489 -6.45 -29.32 -16.17
N LEU A 490 -7.77 -29.48 -16.13
CA LEU A 490 -8.72 -28.75 -17.00
C LEU A 490 -8.78 -27.23 -16.78
N PHE A 491 -8.34 -26.73 -15.62
CA PHE A 491 -8.38 -25.31 -15.24
C PHE A 491 -7.00 -24.78 -14.86
N HIS A 492 -5.92 -25.41 -15.35
CA HIS A 492 -4.58 -24.83 -15.24
C HIS A 492 -4.53 -23.53 -16.03
N TYR A 493 -3.99 -22.48 -15.41
CA TYR A 493 -4.03 -21.12 -15.91
C TYR A 493 -2.83 -20.34 -15.40
N ALA A 494 -2.16 -19.59 -16.28
CA ALA A 494 -1.13 -18.63 -15.91
C ALA A 494 -1.69 -17.21 -16.00
N ALA A 495 -1.77 -16.50 -14.87
CA ALA A 495 -2.38 -15.17 -14.83
C ALA A 495 -1.50 -14.09 -15.45
N SER A 496 -0.19 -14.34 -15.59
CA SER A 496 0.75 -13.39 -16.19
C SER A 496 1.81 -14.09 -17.04
N LEU A 497 2.44 -13.36 -17.95
CA LEU A 497 3.56 -13.85 -18.75
C LEU A 497 4.79 -14.20 -17.89
N ASN A 498 4.92 -13.62 -16.70
CA ASN A 498 5.97 -13.99 -15.74
C ASN A 498 5.78 -15.40 -15.18
N GLU A 499 4.54 -15.83 -14.97
CA GLU A 499 4.24 -17.21 -14.56
C GLU A 499 4.57 -18.22 -15.67
N VAL A 500 4.28 -17.85 -16.92
CA VAL A 500 4.68 -18.62 -18.12
C VAL A 500 6.21 -18.73 -18.17
N ALA A 501 6.93 -17.63 -17.95
CA ALA A 501 8.38 -17.61 -17.91
C ALA A 501 8.92 -18.53 -16.81
N ALA A 502 8.39 -18.44 -15.58
CA ALA A 502 8.79 -19.30 -14.46
C ALA A 502 8.56 -20.80 -14.77
N ALA A 503 7.39 -21.13 -15.33
CA ALA A 503 7.07 -22.50 -15.74
C ALA A 503 8.00 -23.02 -16.85
N ALA A 504 8.32 -22.18 -17.84
CA ALA A 504 9.26 -22.52 -18.90
C ALA A 504 10.69 -22.72 -18.36
N LEU A 505 11.18 -21.82 -17.50
CA LEU A 505 12.49 -21.95 -16.86
C LEU A 505 12.60 -23.25 -16.06
N LEU A 506 11.58 -23.60 -15.28
CA LEU A 506 11.55 -24.86 -14.54
C LEU A 506 11.50 -26.08 -15.47
N TYR A 507 10.61 -26.06 -16.48
CA TYR A 507 10.49 -27.12 -17.47
C TYR A 507 11.84 -27.43 -18.13
N TYR A 508 12.51 -26.41 -18.67
CA TYR A 508 13.82 -26.60 -19.31
C TYR A 508 14.91 -27.03 -18.33
N SER A 509 14.93 -26.46 -17.12
CA SER A 509 15.93 -26.82 -16.08
C SER A 509 15.73 -28.23 -15.50
N THR A 510 14.53 -28.80 -15.64
CA THR A 510 14.20 -30.15 -15.15
C THR A 510 14.08 -31.19 -16.26
N LYS A 511 14.46 -30.83 -17.50
CA LYS A 511 14.55 -31.80 -18.60
C LYS A 511 15.48 -32.96 -18.23
N PRO A 512 15.20 -34.17 -18.73
CA PRO A 512 16.09 -35.31 -18.57
C PRO A 512 17.53 -34.94 -18.94
N ARG A 513 18.48 -35.31 -18.09
CA ARG A 513 19.92 -35.05 -18.21
C ARG A 513 20.33 -33.57 -18.16
N SER A 514 19.46 -32.65 -17.72
CA SER A 514 19.83 -31.23 -17.67
C SER A 514 21.04 -30.96 -16.79
N GLU A 515 21.96 -30.09 -17.23
CA GLU A 515 23.13 -29.64 -16.47
C GLU A 515 22.75 -28.94 -15.15
N ARG A 516 21.50 -28.47 -15.01
CA ARG A 516 20.97 -27.87 -13.78
C ARG A 516 20.63 -28.90 -12.69
N LEU A 517 20.56 -30.18 -13.04
CA LEU A 517 20.32 -31.28 -12.10
C LEU A 517 21.63 -32.01 -11.77
N ASP A 518 21.87 -32.23 -10.49
CA ASP A 518 23.07 -32.94 -10.01
C ASP A 518 22.80 -34.44 -9.84
N TYR A 519 23.21 -35.23 -10.83
CA TYR A 519 23.06 -36.68 -10.83
C TYR A 519 24.16 -37.45 -10.04
N ALA A 520 25.05 -36.77 -9.31
CA ALA A 520 26.14 -37.43 -8.59
C ALA A 520 25.63 -38.38 -7.48
N SER A 521 24.56 -37.99 -6.78
CA SER A 521 23.93 -38.81 -5.74
C SER A 521 22.43 -38.51 -5.65
N PRO A 522 21.63 -39.42 -5.04
CA PRO A 522 20.23 -39.14 -4.70
C PRO A 522 20.01 -37.84 -3.92
N ASN A 523 20.93 -37.53 -3.01
CA ASN A 523 20.82 -36.35 -2.16
C ASN A 523 21.07 -35.05 -2.93
N THR A 524 22.12 -35.03 -3.74
CA THR A 524 22.44 -33.86 -4.56
C THR A 524 21.38 -33.60 -5.61
N LEU A 525 20.82 -34.65 -6.25
CA LEU A 525 19.70 -34.52 -7.18
C LEU A 525 18.47 -33.91 -6.50
N ARG A 526 18.15 -34.39 -5.29
CA ARG A 526 17.03 -33.84 -4.50
C ARG A 526 17.27 -32.38 -4.17
N ARG A 527 18.48 -32.00 -3.74
CA ARG A 527 18.81 -30.61 -3.41
C ARG A 527 18.70 -29.69 -4.63
N SER A 528 19.31 -30.05 -5.76
CA SER A 528 19.23 -29.25 -6.99
C SER A 528 17.79 -29.11 -7.48
N LEU A 529 17.01 -30.20 -7.46
CA LEU A 529 15.60 -30.15 -7.87
C LEU A 529 14.76 -29.28 -6.92
N THR A 530 14.95 -29.41 -5.60
CA THR A 530 14.20 -28.63 -4.61
C THR A 530 14.52 -27.13 -4.73
N GLN A 531 15.78 -26.77 -4.98
CA GLN A 531 16.19 -25.39 -5.22
C GLN A 531 15.54 -24.82 -6.48
N LEU A 532 15.51 -25.56 -7.59
CA LEU A 532 14.82 -25.14 -8.81
C LEU A 532 13.31 -24.95 -8.57
N CYS A 533 12.67 -25.86 -7.84
CA CYS A 533 11.25 -25.73 -7.47
C CYS A 533 10.99 -24.52 -6.57
N ALA A 534 11.91 -24.21 -5.65
CA ALA A 534 11.81 -23.05 -4.77
C ALA A 534 11.96 -21.72 -5.55
N THR A 535 12.89 -21.66 -6.51
CA THR A 535 13.02 -20.51 -7.42
C THR A 535 11.76 -20.31 -8.25
N TYR A 536 11.23 -21.38 -8.87
CA TYR A 536 9.96 -21.33 -9.59
C TYR A 536 8.84 -20.76 -8.73
N ALA A 537 8.68 -21.28 -7.50
CA ALA A 537 7.59 -20.84 -6.66
C ALA A 537 7.77 -19.41 -6.12
N LEU A 538 9.01 -18.96 -5.91
CA LEU A 538 9.30 -17.56 -5.60
C LEU A 538 8.89 -16.63 -6.76
N ASP A 539 9.21 -17.00 -8.00
CA ASP A 539 8.81 -16.24 -9.19
C ASP A 539 7.28 -16.19 -9.35
N MET A 540 6.59 -17.31 -9.07
CA MET A 540 5.13 -17.37 -9.03
C MET A 540 4.54 -16.48 -7.92
N THR A 541 5.14 -16.46 -6.72
CA THR A 541 4.70 -15.58 -5.63
C THR A 541 4.90 -14.11 -5.99
N HIS A 542 6.04 -13.74 -6.56
CA HIS A 542 6.27 -12.37 -7.04
C HIS A 542 5.24 -11.98 -8.11
N ALA A 543 4.94 -12.87 -9.06
CA ALA A 543 3.91 -12.63 -10.06
C ALA A 543 2.51 -12.46 -9.47
N ALA A 544 2.18 -13.20 -8.40
CA ALA A 544 0.90 -13.09 -7.69
C ALA A 544 0.78 -11.82 -6.85
N GLN A 545 1.85 -11.39 -6.18
CA GLN A 545 1.88 -10.17 -5.36
C GLN A 545 1.88 -8.89 -6.21
N ARG A 546 2.53 -8.93 -7.39
CA ARG A 546 2.78 -7.76 -8.23
C ARG A 546 1.55 -6.90 -8.56
N PRO A 547 0.39 -7.44 -9.02
CA PRO A 547 -0.73 -6.60 -9.42
C PRO A 547 -1.31 -5.76 -8.28
N ILE A 548 -1.40 -6.32 -7.07
CA ILE A 548 -1.98 -5.62 -5.92
C ILE A 548 -0.95 -4.65 -5.32
N LEU A 549 0.27 -5.12 -5.06
CA LEU A 549 1.28 -4.29 -4.38
C LEU A 549 1.77 -3.13 -5.26
N LEU A 550 1.87 -3.31 -6.59
CA LEU A 550 2.19 -2.18 -7.47
C LEU A 550 1.05 -1.16 -7.54
N SER A 551 -0.20 -1.61 -7.51
CA SER A 551 -1.36 -0.73 -7.44
C SER A 551 -1.36 0.08 -6.13
N ALA A 552 -1.06 -0.56 -5.00
CA ALA A 552 -0.92 0.09 -3.70
C ALA A 552 0.23 1.10 -3.68
N ALA A 553 1.40 0.75 -4.23
CA ALA A 553 2.52 1.69 -4.37
C ALA A 553 2.17 2.92 -5.21
N ASN A 554 1.44 2.73 -6.32
CA ASN A 554 0.96 3.83 -7.16
C ASN A 554 -0.07 4.71 -6.41
N LEU A 555 -0.97 4.12 -5.61
CA LEU A 555 -1.93 4.86 -4.76
C LEU A 555 -1.23 5.67 -3.67
N ALA A 556 -0.25 5.09 -2.98
CA ALA A 556 0.55 5.79 -1.99
C ALA A 556 1.31 6.97 -2.61
N LYS A 557 1.89 6.78 -3.79
CA LYS A 557 2.56 7.84 -4.55
C LYS A 557 1.58 8.93 -5.02
N ALA A 558 0.35 8.55 -5.39
CA ALA A 558 -0.68 9.52 -5.77
C ALA A 558 -1.02 10.43 -4.58
N GLU A 559 -1.23 9.86 -3.40
CA GLU A 559 -1.56 10.63 -2.20
C GLU A 559 -0.43 11.60 -1.81
N ASP A 560 0.84 11.14 -1.83
CA ASP A 560 2.02 11.98 -1.56
C ASP A 560 2.09 13.19 -2.52
N VAL A 561 1.94 12.95 -3.82
CA VAL A 561 1.99 14.02 -4.83
C VAL A 561 0.80 14.99 -4.70
N ILE A 562 -0.41 14.48 -4.41
CA ILE A 562 -1.60 15.31 -4.16
C ILE A 562 -1.39 16.21 -2.93
N GLN A 563 -0.84 15.64 -1.84
CA GLN A 563 -0.54 16.37 -0.62
C GLN A 563 0.44 17.53 -0.89
N ARG A 564 1.56 17.24 -1.57
CA ARG A 564 2.57 18.25 -1.94
C ARG A 564 1.97 19.38 -2.80
N ILE A 565 1.12 19.05 -3.78
CA ILE A 565 0.43 20.06 -4.61
C ILE A 565 -0.53 20.89 -3.78
N SER A 566 -1.32 20.27 -2.90
CA SER A 566 -2.25 20.98 -2.02
C SER A 566 -1.52 21.99 -1.13
N TRP A 567 -0.38 21.59 -0.56
CA TRP A 567 0.48 22.48 0.23
C TRP A 567 1.08 23.62 -0.61
N GLN A 568 1.59 23.34 -1.80
CA GLN A 568 2.12 24.38 -2.68
C GLN A 568 1.04 25.40 -3.07
N VAL A 569 -0.19 24.95 -3.34
CA VAL A 569 -1.33 25.82 -3.65
C VAL A 569 -1.78 26.65 -2.43
N ALA A 570 -1.59 26.16 -1.21
CA ALA A 570 -1.94 26.86 0.02
C ALA A 570 -0.98 28.02 0.37
N ARG A 571 0.31 27.92 0.01
CA ARG A 571 1.35 28.92 0.39
C ARG A 571 0.99 30.37 0.05
N PRO A 572 0.52 30.71 -1.18
CA PRO A 572 0.18 32.10 -1.53
C PRO A 572 -0.95 32.69 -0.67
N PHE A 573 -1.91 31.87 -0.23
CA PHE A 573 -2.99 32.32 0.65
C PHE A 573 -2.43 32.78 2.01
N GLY A 574 -1.46 32.05 2.54
CA GLY A 574 -0.78 32.40 3.79
C GLY A 574 0.01 33.70 3.69
N ARG A 575 0.79 33.88 2.60
CA ARG A 575 1.56 35.12 2.35
C ARG A 575 0.64 36.35 2.31
N ARG A 576 -0.44 36.30 1.51
CA ARG A 576 -1.42 37.39 1.40
C ARG A 576 -2.09 37.71 2.72
N ARG A 577 -2.54 36.69 3.47
CA ARG A 577 -3.16 36.86 4.79
C ARG A 577 -2.20 37.55 5.77
N ARG A 578 -0.96 37.07 5.87
CA ARG A 578 0.04 37.66 6.78
C ARG A 578 0.35 39.12 6.45
N ALA A 579 0.52 39.47 5.17
CA ALA A 579 0.73 40.84 4.73
C ALA A 579 -0.47 41.74 5.14
N ARG A 580 -1.69 41.25 4.91
CA ARG A 580 -2.93 41.96 5.28
C ARG A 580 -3.07 42.14 6.80
N HIS A 581 -2.75 41.10 7.57
CA HIS A 581 -2.77 41.14 9.04
C HIS A 581 -1.74 42.13 9.58
N ALA A 582 -0.53 42.14 9.03
CA ALA A 582 0.51 43.10 9.41
C ALA A 582 0.07 44.55 9.14
N GLN A 583 -0.52 44.82 7.97
CA GLN A 583 -1.04 46.15 7.64
C GLN A 583 -2.19 46.58 8.57
N ALA A 584 -3.12 45.68 8.90
CA ALA A 584 -4.19 45.95 9.86
C ALA A 584 -3.65 46.20 11.27
N ARG A 585 -2.68 45.41 11.75
CA ARG A 585 -2.02 45.63 13.04
C ARG A 585 -1.44 47.03 13.12
N LEU A 586 -0.64 47.43 12.13
CA LEU A 586 -0.03 48.76 12.06
C LEU A 586 -1.06 49.90 12.06
N ARG A 587 -2.22 49.69 11.45
CA ARG A 587 -3.31 50.67 11.45
C ARG A 587 -4.01 50.74 12.81
N ASN A 588 -4.36 49.58 13.39
CA ASN A 588 -5.12 49.49 14.63
C ASN A 588 -4.32 49.91 15.85
N GLN A 589 -3.02 49.61 15.87
CA GLN A 589 -2.12 49.96 16.95
C GLN A 589 -2.07 51.48 17.25
N LYS A 590 -2.30 52.33 16.23
CA LYS A 590 -2.38 53.80 16.38
C LYS A 590 -3.52 54.27 17.30
N PHE A 591 -4.53 53.43 17.52
CA PHE A 591 -5.73 53.74 18.30
C PHE A 591 -5.79 53.02 19.64
N LEU A 592 -4.82 52.14 19.95
CA LEU A 592 -4.77 51.37 21.18
C LEU A 592 -3.69 51.92 22.14
N PRO A 593 -3.81 51.71 23.46
CA PRO A 593 -2.73 52.01 24.40
C PRO A 593 -1.45 51.26 24.03
N ALA A 594 -0.36 51.99 23.83
CA ALA A 594 0.92 51.41 23.43
C ALA A 594 1.55 50.60 24.57
N VAL A 595 2.07 49.41 24.27
CA VAL A 595 3.00 48.70 25.14
C VAL A 595 4.40 49.27 24.90
N SER A 596 5.10 49.67 25.96
CA SER A 596 6.47 50.22 25.89
C SER A 596 7.40 49.56 26.91
N ASP A 597 8.68 49.93 26.85
CA ASP A 597 9.70 49.60 27.86
C ASP A 597 9.89 48.10 28.14
N ILE A 598 9.87 47.28 27.09
CA ILE A 598 10.09 45.83 27.23
C ILE A 598 11.56 45.55 27.54
N GLN A 599 11.83 45.09 28.77
CA GLN A 599 13.16 44.74 29.24
C GLN A 599 13.17 43.32 29.79
N ILE A 600 14.26 42.60 29.52
CA ILE A 600 14.47 41.24 30.03
C ILE A 600 15.60 41.31 31.05
N ALA A 601 15.30 40.89 32.27
CA ALA A 601 16.22 40.93 33.40
C ALA A 601 16.32 39.56 34.07
N GLU A 602 17.32 39.41 34.94
CA GLU A 602 17.41 38.27 35.85
C GLU A 602 16.21 38.22 36.80
N VAL A 603 15.79 37.01 37.18
CA VAL A 603 14.72 36.84 38.17
C VAL A 603 15.25 37.27 39.54
N GLU A 604 14.54 38.16 40.22
CA GLU A 604 14.93 38.58 41.56
C GLU A 604 14.79 37.41 42.56
N PRO A 605 15.82 37.09 43.36
CA PRO A 605 15.79 35.91 44.24
C PRO A 605 14.77 36.08 45.38
N GLU A 606 13.71 35.29 45.47
CA GLU A 606 12.66 35.45 46.51
C GLU A 606 13.19 35.37 47.96
N LEU A 607 14.31 34.68 48.17
CA LEU A 607 14.96 34.56 49.46
C LEU A 607 15.59 35.90 49.88
N LEU A 608 15.27 36.33 51.11
CA LEU A 608 15.82 37.54 51.71
C LEU A 608 17.11 37.23 52.45
N GLU A 609 18.09 38.14 52.37
CA GLU A 609 19.26 38.06 53.24
C GLU A 609 18.86 38.31 54.71
N VAL A 610 19.62 37.72 55.64
CA VAL A 610 19.34 37.82 57.08
C VAL A 610 19.41 39.29 57.53
N GLY A 611 18.24 39.90 57.80
CA GLY A 611 18.12 41.29 58.27
C GLY A 611 17.47 42.27 57.28
N GLU A 612 17.11 41.82 56.08
CA GLU A 612 16.44 42.63 55.05
C GLU A 612 14.91 42.70 55.27
N ASP A 613 14.31 43.89 55.17
CA ASP A 613 12.85 44.09 55.30
C ASP A 613 12.17 44.00 53.93
N LEU A 614 11.11 43.19 53.81
CA LEU A 614 10.26 43.04 52.62
C LEU A 614 9.85 44.38 52.00
N THR A 615 9.59 45.40 52.82
CA THR A 615 9.16 46.73 52.34
C THR A 615 10.31 47.54 51.73
N SER A 616 11.54 47.38 52.23
CA SER A 616 12.72 48.10 51.76
C SER A 616 13.17 47.61 50.37
N ARG A 617 13.12 46.30 50.14
CA ARG A 617 13.37 45.67 48.84
C ARG A 617 12.31 46.03 47.80
N TRP A 618 11.05 46.12 48.24
CA TRP A 618 9.91 46.59 47.45
C TRP A 618 10.06 48.03 46.92
N HIS A 619 10.65 48.91 47.73
CA HIS A 619 10.94 50.28 47.32
C HIS A 619 12.19 50.37 46.42
N ALA A 620 13.18 49.49 46.62
CA ALA A 620 14.38 49.40 45.80
C ALA A 620 14.10 48.85 44.38
N SER A 621 13.27 47.81 44.23
CA SER A 621 12.92 47.23 42.91
C SER A 621 12.14 48.19 42.00
N ARG A 622 11.44 49.17 42.57
CA ARG A 622 10.74 50.24 41.82
C ARG A 622 11.60 51.44 41.43
N GLN A 623 12.76 51.63 42.06
CA GLN A 623 13.64 52.79 41.83
C GLN A 623 15.00 52.40 41.23
N GLY A 624 15.36 51.11 41.27
CA GLY A 624 16.57 50.55 40.68
C GLY A 624 16.49 50.46 39.16
N ARG A 625 17.58 50.82 38.49
CA ARG A 625 17.72 50.67 37.04
C ARG A 625 18.00 49.19 36.76
N LEU A 626 17.01 48.47 36.22
CA LEU A 626 17.17 47.06 35.82
C LEU A 626 18.22 46.96 34.72
N GLU A 627 19.22 46.09 34.89
CA GLU A 627 20.21 45.83 33.83
C GLU A 627 19.67 44.79 32.85
N PRO A 628 19.58 45.11 31.54
CA PRO A 628 19.09 44.15 30.55
C PRO A 628 20.11 43.02 30.32
N ILE A 629 19.62 41.80 30.14
CA ILE A 629 20.48 40.66 29.84
C ILE A 629 21.12 40.77 28.45
N SER A 630 22.35 40.24 28.31
CA SER A 630 23.04 40.12 27.01
C SER A 630 22.96 38.71 26.42
N ALA A 631 22.74 37.70 27.26
CA ALA A 631 22.58 36.31 26.87
C ALA A 631 21.54 35.61 27.77
N TRP A 632 20.80 34.67 27.18
CA TRP A 632 19.79 33.84 27.85
C TRP A 632 20.09 32.36 27.59
N PRO A 633 20.56 31.61 28.61
CA PRO A 633 20.76 30.16 28.50
C PRO A 633 19.44 29.41 28.28
N MET A 634 19.40 28.45 27.35
CA MET A 634 18.28 27.51 27.27
C MET A 634 18.17 26.73 28.59
N GLY A 635 16.96 26.46 29.05
CA GLY A 635 16.71 25.82 30.34
C GLY A 635 16.78 26.74 31.55
N SER A 636 16.65 28.07 31.36
CA SER A 636 16.66 29.06 32.46
C SER A 636 15.44 29.99 32.44
N ARG A 637 15.09 30.53 33.62
CA ARG A 637 14.01 31.53 33.80
C ARG A 637 14.55 32.96 33.71
N LYS A 638 13.76 33.88 33.15
CA LYS A 638 14.02 35.33 33.16
C LYS A 638 12.73 36.11 33.41
N ALA A 639 12.87 37.34 33.87
CA ALA A 639 11.76 38.26 34.09
C ALA A 639 11.57 39.19 32.87
N VAL A 640 10.35 39.22 32.33
CA VAL A 640 9.94 40.14 31.26
C VAL A 640 9.18 41.30 31.91
N HIS A 641 9.81 42.47 31.90
CA HIS A 641 9.22 43.73 32.32
C HIS A 641 8.55 44.38 31.11
N TYR A 642 7.36 44.93 31.30
CA TYR A 642 6.62 45.67 30.27
C TYR A 642 5.98 46.91 30.89
N HIS A 643 5.57 47.87 30.05
CA HIS A 643 4.71 48.97 30.48
C HIS A 643 3.49 49.06 29.58
N TRP A 644 2.29 48.95 30.16
CA TRP A 644 1.03 49.00 29.41
C TRP A 644 -0.07 49.80 30.15
N PRO A 645 -0.21 51.11 29.87
CA PRO A 645 -1.09 51.99 30.64
C PRO A 645 -2.56 51.86 30.22
N THR A 646 -3.24 50.81 30.68
CA THR A 646 -4.68 50.60 30.46
C THR A 646 -5.55 51.06 31.64
N PRO A 647 -6.82 51.46 31.41
CA PRO A 647 -7.75 51.80 32.48
C PRO A 647 -7.94 50.67 33.49
N SER A 648 -7.91 49.41 33.05
CA SER A 648 -8.03 48.23 33.90
C SER A 648 -6.81 48.02 34.79
N LEU A 649 -5.60 48.37 34.31
CA LEU A 649 -4.38 48.34 35.13
C LEU A 649 -4.40 49.40 36.23
N GLU A 650 -4.87 50.60 35.91
CA GLU A 650 -5.03 51.67 36.90
C GLU A 650 -6.06 51.28 37.99
N LYS A 651 -7.19 50.68 37.59
CA LYS A 651 -8.17 50.12 38.53
C LYS A 651 -7.57 49.02 39.39
N LEU A 652 -6.82 48.07 38.79
CA LEU A 652 -6.13 47.00 39.52
C LEU A 652 -5.17 47.57 40.57
N ARG A 653 -4.36 48.57 40.21
CA ARG A 653 -3.44 49.25 41.13
C ARG A 653 -4.19 49.97 42.25
N GLN A 654 -5.31 50.61 41.97
CA GLN A 654 -6.13 51.27 43.00
C GLN A 654 -6.76 50.27 43.97
N VAL A 655 -7.26 49.13 43.49
CA VAL A 655 -7.84 48.09 44.34
C VAL A 655 -6.75 47.42 45.19
N LEU A 656 -5.57 47.11 44.63
CA LEU A 656 -4.42 46.59 45.38
C LEU A 656 -3.93 47.58 46.45
N GLN A 657 -3.94 48.89 46.17
CA GLN A 657 -3.62 49.94 47.15
C GLN A 657 -4.67 50.05 48.26
N ARG A 658 -5.97 49.92 47.93
CA ARG A 658 -7.08 49.96 48.90
C ARG A 658 -7.16 48.72 49.79
N ALA A 659 -6.88 47.54 49.22
CA ALA A 659 -6.85 46.26 49.94
C ALA A 659 -5.69 46.18 50.96
N ASN A 660 -4.80 47.18 50.98
CA ASN A 660 -3.69 47.35 51.91
C ASN A 660 -2.93 46.05 52.26
N ILE A 661 -2.66 45.25 51.23
CA ILE A 661 -1.80 44.04 51.30
C ILE A 661 -0.35 44.42 51.68
N ARG A 662 -0.01 45.71 51.78
CA ARG A 662 1.37 46.21 51.98
C ARG A 662 1.59 47.10 53.20
N GLY A 663 0.68 47.14 54.17
CA GLY A 663 0.96 47.85 55.42
C GLY A 663 -0.14 47.76 56.47
N ASN A 664 0.08 46.92 57.50
CA ASN A 664 -0.48 47.00 58.85
C ASN A 664 -1.95 47.46 58.99
N SER A 665 -2.87 46.94 58.19
CA SER A 665 -4.32 47.03 58.47
C SER A 665 -4.83 45.68 58.98
N PRO A 666 -5.59 45.63 60.10
CA PRO A 666 -6.11 44.38 60.67
C PRO A 666 -7.35 43.82 59.96
N GLU A 667 -7.85 44.46 58.90
CA GLU A 667 -8.98 43.97 58.09
C GLU A 667 -8.45 43.21 56.88
N GLY A 668 -8.65 41.89 56.84
CA GLY A 668 -8.21 41.02 55.76
C GLY A 668 -8.98 41.22 54.43
N LEU A 669 -8.47 40.61 53.35
CA LEU A 669 -9.12 40.58 52.03
C LEU A 669 -10.54 40.02 52.13
N THR A 670 -11.53 40.77 51.64
CA THR A 670 -12.91 40.27 51.51
C THR A 670 -13.07 39.42 50.23
N GLU A 671 -13.98 38.44 50.25
CA GLU A 671 -14.30 37.61 49.08
C GLU A 671 -14.67 38.45 47.85
N GLN A 672 -15.43 39.53 48.05
CA GLN A 672 -15.80 40.47 46.98
C GLN A 672 -14.59 41.15 46.34
N GLN A 673 -13.59 41.55 47.14
CA GLN A 673 -12.35 42.14 46.63
C GLN A 673 -11.48 41.11 45.90
N VAL A 674 -11.46 39.85 46.35
CA VAL A 674 -10.74 38.77 45.64
C VAL A 674 -11.38 38.50 44.27
N VAL A 675 -12.72 38.45 44.20
CA VAL A 675 -13.45 38.30 42.93
C VAL A 675 -13.23 39.51 42.02
N GLU A 676 -13.25 40.73 42.56
CA GLU A 676 -12.96 41.96 41.81
C GLU A 676 -11.52 41.94 41.25
N LEU A 677 -10.52 41.60 42.07
CA LEU A 677 -9.12 41.46 41.64
C LEU A 677 -8.97 40.39 40.55
N GLN A 678 -9.55 39.20 40.74
CA GLN A 678 -9.51 38.13 39.74
C GLN A 678 -10.16 38.56 38.42
N SER A 679 -11.27 39.30 38.47
CA SER A 679 -11.92 39.83 37.25
C SER A 679 -11.02 40.86 36.53
N LEU A 680 -10.37 41.76 37.28
CA LEU A 680 -9.47 42.78 36.72
C LEU A 680 -8.22 42.17 36.08
N HIS A 681 -7.67 41.11 36.68
CA HIS A 681 -6.57 40.33 36.09
C HIS A 681 -6.95 39.69 34.74
N GLN A 682 -8.23 39.38 34.52
CA GLN A 682 -8.74 38.77 33.29
C GLN A 682 -9.15 39.80 32.23
N GLN A 683 -9.23 41.10 32.55
CA GLN A 683 -9.60 42.14 31.58
C GLN A 683 -8.48 42.46 30.58
N GLY A 684 -7.23 42.12 30.89
CA GLY A 684 -6.09 42.27 29.99
C GLY A 684 -5.31 40.97 29.87
N VAL A 685 -4.98 40.59 28.63
CA VAL A 685 -4.24 39.37 28.30
C VAL A 685 -2.98 39.73 27.51
N LEU A 686 -1.84 39.17 27.90
CA LEU A 686 -0.56 39.37 27.24
C LEU A 686 -0.08 38.04 26.62
N GLU A 687 0.37 38.09 25.37
CA GLU A 687 1.09 37.00 24.70
C GLU A 687 2.57 37.36 24.62
N ILE A 688 3.44 36.48 25.12
CA ILE A 688 4.89 36.66 25.15
C ILE A 688 5.51 35.60 24.25
N SER A 689 6.16 36.04 23.17
CA SER A 689 6.75 35.16 22.15
C SER A 689 8.21 35.48 21.89
N LEU A 690 8.97 34.46 21.50
CA LEU A 690 10.40 34.52 21.20
C LEU A 690 10.63 34.49 19.68
N TRP A 691 11.45 35.43 19.18
CA TRP A 691 11.75 35.60 17.76
C TRP A 691 13.25 35.50 17.52
N ARG A 692 13.65 34.70 16.53
CA ARG A 692 15.05 34.46 16.14
C ARG A 692 15.41 35.24 14.88
N ARG A 693 16.61 35.79 14.83
CA ARG A 693 17.17 36.36 13.61
C ARG A 693 17.70 35.26 12.69
N GLN A 694 17.29 35.26 11.42
CA GLN A 694 17.82 34.29 10.45
C GLN A 694 19.12 34.77 9.80
N THR A 695 20.02 33.83 9.52
CA THR A 695 21.23 34.13 8.74
C THR A 695 20.90 34.17 7.25
N ARG A 696 21.67 34.94 6.47
CA ARG A 696 21.51 34.99 5.00
C ARG A 696 21.64 33.62 4.34
N ALA A 697 22.50 32.74 4.88
CA ALA A 697 22.67 31.39 4.37
C ALA A 697 21.43 30.51 4.60
N GLU A 698 20.77 30.63 5.77
CA GLU A 698 19.52 29.90 6.05
C GLU A 698 18.38 30.38 5.14
N MET A 699 18.26 31.70 4.93
CA MET A 699 17.25 32.27 4.02
C MET A 699 17.46 31.80 2.57
N GLN A 700 18.71 31.80 2.08
CA GLN A 700 19.03 31.30 0.74
C GLN A 700 18.75 29.80 0.61
N ALA A 701 19.12 28.99 1.60
CA ALA A 701 18.86 27.55 1.57
C ALA A 701 17.36 27.22 1.60
N ALA A 702 16.56 27.97 2.37
CA ALA A 702 15.11 27.81 2.38
C ALA A 702 14.50 28.17 1.01
N LYS A 703 14.93 29.29 0.41
CA LYS A 703 14.49 29.71 -0.93
C LYS A 703 14.86 28.69 -2.01
N GLU A 704 16.10 28.18 -2.00
CA GLU A 704 16.55 27.16 -2.95
C GLU A 704 15.75 25.86 -2.82
N ARG A 705 15.42 25.43 -1.60
CA ARG A 705 14.58 24.25 -1.35
C ARG A 705 13.17 24.45 -1.90
N ASP A 706 12.56 25.61 -1.65
CA ASP A 706 11.22 25.95 -2.15
C ASP A 706 11.17 26.04 -3.68
N GLU A 707 12.15 26.71 -4.30
CA GLU A 707 12.24 26.81 -5.76
C GLU A 707 12.48 25.44 -6.41
N HIS A 708 13.26 24.57 -5.76
CA HIS A 708 13.50 23.21 -6.26
C HIS A 708 12.22 22.37 -6.22
N GLU A 709 11.49 22.40 -5.11
CA GLU A 709 10.22 21.70 -4.95
C GLU A 709 9.16 22.22 -5.94
N GLU A 710 9.06 23.54 -6.12
CA GLU A 710 8.14 24.14 -7.09
C GLU A 710 8.46 23.70 -8.52
N LYS A 711 9.74 23.70 -8.92
CA LYS A 711 10.18 23.19 -10.24
C LYS A 711 9.83 21.71 -10.41
N GLU A 712 10.05 20.88 -9.39
CA GLU A 712 9.68 19.46 -9.45
C GLU A 712 8.16 19.27 -9.64
N LEU A 713 7.35 19.98 -8.86
CA LEU A 713 5.88 19.88 -8.93
C LEU A 713 5.32 20.42 -10.25
N THR A 714 5.90 21.49 -10.79
CA THR A 714 5.50 22.00 -12.12
C THR A 714 5.78 20.99 -13.22
N MET A 715 6.98 20.38 -13.24
CA MET A 715 7.31 19.31 -14.20
C MET A 715 6.37 18.10 -14.06
N LEU A 716 6.01 17.71 -12.83
CA LEU A 716 5.06 16.63 -12.58
C LEU A 716 3.65 16.97 -13.06
N THR A 717 3.20 18.20 -12.85
CA THR A 717 1.89 18.70 -13.30
C THR A 717 1.80 18.77 -14.83
N GLU A 718 2.91 19.08 -15.51
CA GLU A 718 3.00 19.04 -16.98
C GLU A 718 2.96 17.60 -17.52
N ALA A 719 3.56 16.64 -16.79
CA ALA A 719 3.58 15.23 -17.19
C ALA A 719 2.26 14.49 -16.90
N VAL A 720 1.50 14.90 -15.89
CA VAL A 720 0.27 14.23 -15.42
C VAL A 720 -0.88 15.25 -15.33
N PRO A 721 -1.78 15.31 -16.34
CA PRO A 721 -2.78 16.38 -16.46
C PRO A 721 -3.80 16.41 -15.31
N GLU A 722 -4.12 15.27 -14.69
CA GLU A 722 -5.06 15.17 -13.57
C GLU A 722 -4.62 16.05 -12.37
N LEU A 723 -3.31 16.24 -12.19
CA LEU A 723 -2.74 17.08 -11.13
C LEU A 723 -3.06 18.57 -11.32
N LYS A 724 -3.24 19.02 -12.57
CA LYS A 724 -3.63 20.40 -12.85
C LYS A 724 -5.05 20.68 -12.39
N GLU A 725 -5.97 19.75 -12.63
CA GLU A 725 -7.35 19.85 -12.15
C GLU A 725 -7.42 19.85 -10.63
N ILE A 726 -6.59 19.01 -9.97
CA ILE A 726 -6.45 19.01 -8.51
C ILE A 726 -5.94 20.35 -7.99
N SER A 727 -4.92 20.95 -8.63
CA SER A 727 -4.41 22.28 -8.27
C SER A 727 -5.49 23.36 -8.36
N GLU A 728 -6.29 23.34 -9.44
CA GLU A 728 -7.42 24.27 -9.64
C GLU A 728 -8.55 24.05 -8.62
N TYR A 729 -8.86 22.79 -8.31
CA TYR A 729 -9.81 22.42 -7.27
C TYR A 729 -9.35 22.92 -5.89
N ALA A 730 -8.12 22.60 -5.50
CA ALA A 730 -7.55 23.01 -4.21
C ALA A 730 -7.58 24.53 -4.07
N ARG A 731 -7.20 25.27 -5.12
CA ARG A 731 -7.28 26.74 -5.15
C ARG A 731 -8.71 27.24 -4.94
N THR A 732 -9.69 26.61 -5.57
CA THR A 732 -11.11 26.98 -5.46
C THR A 732 -11.67 26.66 -4.08
N LEU A 733 -11.31 25.52 -3.51
CA LEU A 733 -11.72 25.12 -2.16
C LEU A 733 -11.09 26.03 -1.11
N TYR A 734 -9.80 26.32 -1.20
CA TYR A 734 -9.14 27.27 -0.30
C TYR A 734 -9.75 28.67 -0.42
N LYS A 735 -10.13 29.14 -1.61
CA LYS A 735 -10.90 30.40 -1.77
C LYS A 735 -12.23 30.39 -1.02
N ARG A 736 -12.94 29.26 -1.03
CA ARG A 736 -14.22 29.08 -0.33
C ARG A 736 -14.05 29.01 1.19
N LEU A 737 -13.06 28.26 1.67
CA LEU A 737 -12.85 28.00 3.09
C LEU A 737 -12.13 29.16 3.81
N ASN A 738 -11.17 29.81 3.14
CA ASN A 738 -10.42 30.90 3.76
C ASN A 738 -11.29 32.15 3.90
N ARG A 739 -11.39 32.61 5.14
CA ARG A 739 -12.32 33.63 5.63
C ARG A 739 -12.11 35.02 4.99
N GLU A 740 -10.90 35.32 4.53
CA GLU A 740 -10.46 36.67 4.14
C GLU A 740 -10.50 36.98 2.64
N GLU A 741 -10.35 35.97 1.77
CA GLU A 741 -10.35 36.18 0.30
C GLU A 741 -11.74 36.45 -0.24
N MET A 742 -12.77 35.80 0.32
CA MET A 742 -14.16 36.08 0.01
C MET A 742 -14.51 37.55 0.29
N ALA A 743 -14.05 38.10 1.42
CA ALA A 743 -14.26 39.51 1.77
C ALA A 743 -13.52 40.48 0.83
N ALA A 744 -12.30 40.14 0.41
CA ALA A 744 -11.49 40.96 -0.52
C ALA A 744 -12.06 40.99 -1.95
N SER A 745 -12.63 39.87 -2.43
CA SER A 745 -13.26 39.79 -3.75
C SER A 745 -14.51 40.67 -3.90
N HIS A 746 -15.20 40.97 -2.78
CA HIS A 746 -16.37 41.83 -2.75
C HIS A 746 -16.04 43.33 -2.62
N THR A 747 -14.82 43.69 -2.22
CA THR A 747 -14.40 45.10 -2.05
C THR A 747 -13.63 45.67 -3.24
N GLY A 748 -13.19 44.83 -4.20
CA GLY A 748 -12.57 45.25 -5.46
C GLY A 748 -11.17 45.85 -5.33
N GLU A 749 -10.50 45.68 -4.19
CA GLU A 749 -9.12 46.11 -3.98
C GLU A 749 -8.17 45.17 -4.75
N SER A 750 -7.27 45.71 -5.58
CA SER A 750 -6.25 44.94 -6.30
C SER A 750 -4.95 44.91 -5.49
N PHE A 751 -4.47 43.71 -5.16
CA PHE A 751 -3.39 43.48 -4.19
C PHE A 751 -2.05 43.06 -4.80
N GLN A 752 -1.85 43.24 -6.12
CA GLN A 752 -0.65 42.78 -6.82
C GLN A 752 0.61 43.61 -6.49
N ASP A 753 0.49 44.87 -6.06
CA ASP A 753 1.63 45.78 -5.88
C ASP A 753 2.33 45.68 -4.51
N THR A 754 1.85 44.83 -3.59
CA THR A 754 2.40 44.69 -2.21
C THR A 754 3.15 43.38 -1.95
N GLU A 755 3.23 42.46 -2.92
CA GLU A 755 3.96 41.18 -2.75
C GLU A 755 5.49 41.38 -2.82
N ASP A 756 5.97 42.35 -3.60
CA ASP A 756 7.42 42.59 -3.80
C ASP A 756 8.10 43.35 -2.65
N GLU A 757 7.38 44.18 -1.87
CA GLU A 757 7.98 44.96 -0.75
C GLU A 757 8.07 44.16 0.56
N ALA A 758 7.34 43.05 0.70
CA ALA A 758 7.33 42.25 1.93
C ALA A 758 8.44 41.16 1.98
N GLU A 759 8.98 40.73 0.83
CA GLU A 759 10.07 39.73 0.76
C GLU A 759 11.40 40.25 1.32
N ASP A 760 11.59 41.58 1.41
CA ASP A 760 12.82 42.21 1.93
C ASP A 760 12.83 42.38 3.48
N GLU A 761 11.73 42.12 4.19
CA GLU A 761 11.59 42.34 5.65
C GLU A 761 11.61 41.06 6.55
N GLU A 762 11.83 39.84 6.02
CA GLU A 762 11.85 38.60 6.83
C GLU A 762 13.17 38.33 7.59
N GLU A 763 13.74 39.35 8.27
CA GLU A 763 14.97 39.17 9.07
C GLU A 763 14.76 38.34 10.36
N TRP A 764 13.53 38.33 10.88
CA TRP A 764 13.17 37.68 12.15
C TRP A 764 12.06 36.63 11.96
N THR A 765 12.27 35.41 12.45
CA THR A 765 11.27 34.34 12.43
C THR A 765 10.85 33.91 13.82
N PHE A 766 9.57 33.60 13.98
CA PHE A 766 9.02 33.04 15.21
C PHE A 766 9.76 31.76 15.60
N ALA A 767 10.10 31.62 16.88
CA ALA A 767 10.77 30.45 17.42
C ALA A 767 9.90 29.71 18.45
N LEU A 768 9.30 30.41 19.40
CA LEU A 768 8.55 29.78 20.49
C LEU A 768 7.53 30.73 21.14
N MET A 769 6.42 30.18 21.63
CA MET A 769 5.51 30.87 22.55
C MET A 769 5.93 30.60 24.00
N LEU A 770 6.24 31.66 24.76
CA LEU A 770 6.68 31.57 26.16
C LEU A 770 5.49 31.63 27.13
N ASP A 771 4.50 32.46 26.83
CA ASP A 771 3.24 32.55 27.57
C ASP A 771 2.12 33.04 26.63
N ASP A 772 0.99 32.35 26.59
CA ASP A 772 -0.12 32.60 25.67
C ASP A 772 -1.30 33.36 26.32
N LYS A 773 -1.38 33.37 27.66
CA LYS A 773 -2.45 34.05 28.42
C LYS A 773 -1.91 34.68 29.71
N ALA A 774 -0.84 35.46 29.63
CA ALA A 774 -0.33 36.17 30.81
C ALA A 774 -1.36 37.21 31.29
N PRO A 775 -1.86 37.12 32.54
CA PRO A 775 -2.84 38.07 33.05
C PRO A 775 -2.20 39.42 33.34
N LEU A 776 -3.04 40.46 33.37
CA LEU A 776 -2.60 41.81 33.70
C LEU A 776 -2.02 41.87 35.11
N ASN A 777 -0.75 42.24 35.31
CA ASN A 777 -0.12 42.29 36.63
C ASN A 777 0.10 43.75 37.10
N GLY A 778 -0.18 44.05 38.37
CA GLY A 778 0.01 45.39 38.95
C GLY A 778 1.48 45.86 38.97
N GLU A 779 2.39 44.89 39.00
CA GLU A 779 3.85 45.05 38.93
C GLU A 779 4.40 45.17 37.50
N GLU A 780 3.61 44.80 36.49
CA GLU A 780 4.03 44.75 35.08
C GLU A 780 5.28 43.88 34.82
N VAL A 781 5.43 42.81 35.60
CA VAL A 781 6.50 41.80 35.45
C VAL A 781 5.89 40.42 35.26
N ARG A 782 6.49 39.62 34.37
CA ARG A 782 6.16 38.21 34.16
C ARG A 782 7.41 37.37 34.06
N GLU A 783 7.54 36.38 34.94
CA GLU A 783 8.58 35.36 34.83
C GLU A 783 8.22 34.35 33.75
N VAL A 784 9.18 33.99 32.90
CA VAL A 784 9.01 33.00 31.83
C VAL A 784 10.20 32.05 31.77
N TYR A 785 9.92 30.79 31.43
CA TYR A 785 10.92 29.74 31.26
C TYR A 785 11.22 29.52 29.77
N LEU A 786 12.51 29.47 29.42
CA LEU A 786 12.95 29.12 28.05
C LEU A 786 13.31 27.62 27.99
N PRO A 787 12.50 26.77 27.35
CA PRO A 787 12.82 25.34 27.20
C PRO A 787 13.97 25.09 26.21
N PHE A 788 14.42 23.84 26.10
CA PHE A 788 15.41 23.40 25.11
C PHE A 788 14.79 23.04 23.77
N THR A 789 13.57 22.52 23.79
CA THR A 789 12.78 22.16 22.61
C THR A 789 11.55 23.03 22.52
N ASP A 790 11.02 23.19 21.31
CA ASP A 790 9.68 23.74 21.12
C ASP A 790 8.59 22.72 21.45
N SER A 791 7.33 23.13 21.27
CA SER A 791 6.15 22.28 21.55
C SER A 791 5.98 21.10 20.58
N THR A 792 6.73 21.10 19.47
CA THR A 792 6.77 19.99 18.50
C THR A 792 7.89 19.00 18.80
N GLY A 793 8.70 19.28 19.84
CA GLY A 793 9.86 18.47 20.23
C GLY A 793 11.14 18.81 19.46
N LYS A 794 11.12 19.86 18.63
CA LYS A 794 12.28 20.28 17.83
C LYS A 794 13.22 21.13 18.68
N GLU A 795 14.52 20.86 18.59
CA GLU A 795 15.53 21.62 19.31
C GLU A 795 15.57 23.09 18.87
N LEU A 796 15.62 23.99 19.85
CA LEU A 796 15.82 25.41 19.59
C LEU A 796 17.25 25.65 19.08
N LYS A 797 17.37 26.49 18.05
CA LYS A 797 18.67 26.84 17.47
C LYS A 797 19.38 27.92 18.29
N GLU A 798 20.71 27.91 18.30
CA GLU A 798 21.47 29.04 18.86
C GLU A 798 21.40 30.27 17.92
N GLY A 799 21.51 31.48 18.49
CA GLY A 799 21.54 32.71 17.69
C GLY A 799 21.13 33.98 18.43
N GLU A 800 20.81 35.03 17.66
CA GLU A 800 20.25 36.28 18.17
C GLU A 800 18.73 36.21 18.24
N TYR A 801 18.18 36.64 19.36
CA TYR A 801 16.78 36.57 19.70
C TYR A 801 16.25 37.88 20.24
N ARG A 802 14.93 38.09 20.13
CA ARG A 802 14.19 39.16 20.79
C ARG A 802 12.84 38.62 21.31
N VAL A 803 12.38 39.17 22.43
CA VAL A 803 11.03 38.91 22.94
C VAL A 803 10.06 39.93 22.35
N ARG A 804 8.91 39.45 21.88
CA ARG A 804 7.75 40.23 21.46
C ARG A 804 6.63 40.05 22.47
N VAL A 805 6.07 41.17 22.93
CA VAL A 805 4.89 41.20 23.81
C VAL A 805 3.71 41.77 23.02
N ARG A 806 2.62 41.02 22.92
CA ARG A 806 1.33 41.47 22.40
C ARG A 806 0.33 41.61 23.53
N ALA A 807 -0.37 42.73 23.59
CA ALA A 807 -1.37 43.00 24.61
C ALA A 807 -2.78 43.13 24.01
N TYR A 808 -3.72 42.43 24.63
CA TYR A 808 -5.13 42.35 24.26
C TYR A 808 -5.97 42.85 25.43
N ASP A 809 -6.77 43.88 25.17
CA ASP A 809 -7.77 44.37 26.13
C ASP A 809 -9.13 43.76 25.78
N VAL A 810 -9.68 42.96 26.69
CA VAL A 810 -10.90 42.18 26.47
C VAL A 810 -12.12 43.08 26.25
N GLU A 811 -12.12 44.30 26.78
CA GLU A 811 -13.22 45.26 26.55
C GLU A 811 -13.24 45.75 25.09
N THR A 812 -12.06 45.98 24.50
CA THR A 812 -11.94 46.51 23.12
C THR A 812 -11.85 45.41 22.06
N ASN A 813 -11.33 44.24 22.43
CA ASN A 813 -11.17 43.07 21.57
C ASN A 813 -11.74 41.80 22.25
N PRO A 814 -13.07 41.70 22.42
CA PRO A 814 -13.70 40.55 23.10
C PRO A 814 -13.53 39.22 22.37
N SER A 815 -13.27 39.24 21.06
CA SER A 815 -13.02 38.03 20.25
C SER A 815 -11.55 37.60 20.25
N GLY A 816 -10.63 38.42 20.78
CA GLY A 816 -9.19 38.13 20.76
C GLY A 816 -8.58 38.11 19.34
N HIS A 817 -9.08 38.92 18.40
CA HIS A 817 -8.58 38.94 17.02
C HIS A 817 -7.09 39.38 16.96
N PRO A 818 -6.21 38.67 16.25
CA PRO A 818 -4.74 38.89 16.27
C PRO A 818 -4.27 40.19 15.64
N THR A 819 -5.17 40.98 15.04
CA THR A 819 -4.86 42.28 14.42
C THR A 819 -5.33 43.49 15.23
N LEU A 820 -6.08 43.28 16.32
CA LEU A 820 -6.52 44.33 17.25
C LEU A 820 -5.77 44.16 18.57
N CYS A 821 -4.45 44.35 18.51
CA CYS A 821 -3.55 44.22 19.65
C CYS A 821 -2.52 45.35 19.65
N SER A 822 -1.94 45.63 20.81
CA SER A 822 -0.78 46.51 20.94
C SER A 822 0.49 45.65 21.00
N GLU A 823 1.49 45.90 20.17
CA GLU A 823 2.71 45.09 20.11
C GLU A 823 3.99 45.90 20.31
N ALA A 824 4.96 45.33 21.00
CA ALA A 824 6.29 45.88 21.11
C ALA A 824 7.36 44.78 21.22
N PHE A 825 8.61 45.17 20.98
CA PHE A 825 9.77 44.27 21.01
C PHE A 825 10.80 44.76 22.03
N SER A 826 11.48 43.79 22.65
CA SER A 826 12.69 44.03 23.46
C SER A 826 13.94 44.24 22.59
N ASN A 827 15.03 44.68 23.23
CA ASN A 827 16.37 44.64 22.63
C ASN A 827 16.82 43.20 22.35
N SER A 828 17.67 43.01 21.35
CA SER A 828 18.19 41.69 20.99
C SER A 828 19.21 41.16 22.01
N PHE A 829 19.15 39.86 22.29
CA PHE A 829 20.08 39.11 23.15
C PHE A 829 20.47 37.78 22.49
N LYS A 830 21.48 37.08 23.00
CA LYS A 830 21.89 35.77 22.46
C LYS A 830 21.28 34.61 23.24
N VAL A 831 20.79 33.59 22.54
CA VAL A 831 20.37 32.31 23.14
C VAL A 831 21.38 31.23 22.79
N THR A 832 21.78 30.45 23.80
CA THR A 832 22.79 29.38 23.69
C THR A 832 22.41 28.19 24.56
N ASP A 833 22.74 26.97 24.11
CA ASP A 833 22.71 25.79 24.99
C ASP A 833 24.00 25.79 25.84
N ALA A 834 23.86 26.22 27.10
CA ALA A 834 24.97 26.26 28.05
C ALA A 834 25.28 24.88 28.66
N LEU A 835 24.36 23.91 28.58
CA LEU A 835 24.44 22.64 29.30
C LEU A 835 25.70 21.84 28.94
N PRO A 836 26.09 21.64 27.66
CA PRO A 836 27.31 20.89 27.32
C PRO A 836 28.58 21.50 27.94
N LYS A 837 28.71 22.82 27.89
CA LYS A 837 29.88 23.54 28.43
C LYS A 837 29.92 23.46 29.95
N LEU A 838 28.77 23.60 30.62
CA LEU A 838 28.67 23.51 32.07
C LEU A 838 28.98 22.09 32.57
N LEU A 839 28.49 21.06 31.89
CA LEU A 839 28.79 19.67 32.23
C LEU A 839 30.28 19.36 32.07
N GLU A 840 30.89 19.80 30.96
CA GLU A 840 32.32 19.63 30.71
C GLU A 840 33.18 20.37 31.76
N GLU A 841 32.77 21.59 32.12
CA GLU A 841 33.46 22.39 33.13
C GLU A 841 33.34 21.78 34.54
N PHE A 842 32.19 21.24 34.91
CA PHE A 842 32.01 20.54 36.20
C PHE A 842 32.92 19.31 36.31
N ILE A 843 33.02 18.52 35.23
CA ILE A 843 33.92 17.36 35.16
C ILE A 843 35.38 17.81 35.28
N HIS A 844 35.76 18.92 34.62
CA HIS A 844 37.12 19.46 34.71
C HIS A 844 37.48 20.00 36.09
N ILE A 845 36.54 20.64 36.78
CA ILE A 845 36.73 21.15 38.16
C ILE A 845 36.76 19.98 39.16
N ASN A 846 36.01 18.91 38.91
CA ASN A 846 35.91 17.75 39.78
C ASN A 846 36.32 16.44 39.07
N PRO A 847 37.60 16.27 38.71
CA PRO A 847 38.06 15.12 37.91
C PRO A 847 37.92 13.76 38.63
N SER A 848 37.80 13.76 39.97
CA SER A 848 37.57 12.54 40.77
C SER A 848 36.13 12.02 40.73
N CYS A 849 35.21 12.71 40.04
CA CYS A 849 33.78 12.38 40.05
C CYS A 849 33.35 11.40 38.95
N THR A 850 34.25 11.05 38.03
CA THR A 850 33.99 10.07 36.96
C THR A 850 34.56 8.70 37.34
N SER A 851 33.80 7.63 37.12
CA SER A 851 34.30 6.27 37.36
C SER A 851 35.27 5.89 36.23
N SER A 852 36.56 5.77 36.53
CA SER A 852 37.58 5.35 35.57
C SER A 852 37.48 3.86 35.22
N ASP A 853 36.52 3.48 34.39
CA ASP A 853 36.66 2.26 33.59
C ASP A 853 37.52 2.64 32.38
N GLY A 854 38.82 2.39 32.50
CA GLY A 854 39.87 2.90 31.62
C GLY A 854 39.62 2.67 30.13
N VAL A 855 39.19 3.73 29.44
CA VAL A 855 39.51 4.05 28.05
C VAL A 855 39.55 5.57 27.97
N GLU A 856 40.69 6.16 27.57
CA GLU A 856 40.76 7.58 27.20
C GLU A 856 39.76 7.83 26.07
N LYS A 857 38.63 8.47 26.39
CA LYS A 857 37.64 8.89 25.40
C LYS A 857 37.21 10.31 25.72
N HIS A 858 37.22 11.13 24.68
CA HIS A 858 36.80 12.52 24.70
C HIS A 858 35.40 12.67 25.35
N PRO A 859 35.15 13.78 26.07
CA PRO A 859 33.85 14.10 26.67
C PRO A 859 32.68 14.22 25.68
N SER A 860 32.94 14.12 24.37
CA SER A 860 31.96 14.12 23.29
C SER A 860 31.24 12.78 23.04
N ASP A 861 31.63 11.68 23.69
CA ASP A 861 31.10 10.32 23.38
C ASP A 861 29.83 9.92 24.17
N GLY A 862 29.15 10.87 24.85
CA GLY A 862 27.80 10.69 25.42
C GLY A 862 27.63 9.60 26.50
N ARG A 863 28.70 8.96 26.97
CA ARG A 863 28.65 7.84 27.94
C ARG A 863 29.41 8.13 29.25
N VAL A 864 29.48 9.40 29.62
CA VAL A 864 30.14 9.83 30.87
C VAL A 864 29.19 9.58 32.04
N ARG A 865 29.67 8.83 33.04
CA ARG A 865 28.95 8.53 34.29
C ARG A 865 29.60 9.24 35.48
N VAL A 866 28.75 9.76 36.37
CA VAL A 866 29.16 10.52 37.56
C VAL A 866 28.69 9.82 38.83
N LEU A 867 29.48 9.87 39.90
CA LEU A 867 29.11 9.33 41.22
C LEU A 867 27.84 10.00 41.75
N GLY A 868 26.87 9.23 42.24
CA GLY A 868 25.60 9.72 42.78
C GLY A 868 25.76 10.68 43.96
N GLU A 869 26.83 10.55 44.75
CA GLU A 869 27.20 11.49 45.82
C GLU A 869 27.42 12.92 45.33
N LYS A 870 27.67 13.09 44.02
CA LYS A 870 27.94 14.37 43.36
C LYS A 870 26.74 14.93 42.61
N LEU A 871 25.58 14.26 42.68
CA LEU A 871 24.37 14.71 42.02
C LEU A 871 23.90 16.07 42.56
N ILE A 872 23.86 16.24 43.88
CA ILE A 872 23.46 17.50 44.54
C ILE A 872 24.43 18.62 44.16
N ASP A 873 25.74 18.39 44.31
CA ASP A 873 26.80 19.35 43.95
C ASP A 873 26.70 19.76 42.46
N LEU A 874 26.38 18.81 41.57
CA LEU A 874 26.18 19.08 40.14
C LEU A 874 24.92 19.92 39.89
N CYS A 875 23.79 19.57 40.50
CA CYS A 875 22.54 20.32 40.35
C CYS A 875 22.66 21.73 40.92
N GLU A 876 23.33 21.92 42.06
CA GLU A 876 23.63 23.23 42.64
C GLU A 876 24.55 24.04 41.71
N PHE A 877 25.62 23.44 41.19
CA PHE A 877 26.51 24.10 40.23
C PHE A 877 25.76 24.57 38.96
N LEU A 878 24.87 23.74 38.42
CA LEU A 878 24.08 24.10 37.23
C LEU A 878 23.07 25.23 37.53
N ARG A 879 22.47 25.27 38.73
CA ARG A 879 21.60 26.37 39.18
C ARG A 879 22.37 27.67 39.37
N GLU A 880 23.45 27.64 40.15
CA GLU A 880 24.19 28.85 40.56
C GLU A 880 25.03 29.44 39.42
N LYS A 881 25.73 28.59 38.66
CA LYS A 881 26.66 29.04 37.63
C LYS A 881 26.02 29.10 36.24
N GLY A 882 25.13 28.16 35.96
CA GLY A 882 24.41 28.10 34.68
C GLY A 882 23.14 28.94 34.65
N GLY A 883 22.61 29.32 35.82
CA GLY A 883 21.26 29.90 35.93
C GLY A 883 20.17 28.93 35.48
N LEU A 884 20.46 27.64 35.35
CA LEU A 884 19.53 26.63 34.84
C LEU A 884 18.49 26.28 35.91
N ASP A 885 17.26 26.08 35.47
CA ASP A 885 16.18 25.63 36.33
C ASP A 885 16.19 24.10 36.39
N ILE A 886 16.54 23.55 37.56
CA ILE A 886 16.58 22.10 37.80
C ILE A 886 15.51 21.77 38.85
N PRO A 887 14.37 21.20 38.43
CA PRO A 887 13.31 20.78 39.34
C PRO A 887 13.80 19.70 40.31
N LEU A 888 13.29 19.74 41.55
CA LEU A 888 13.60 18.74 42.56
C LEU A 888 13.17 17.33 42.13
N ASP A 889 12.03 17.20 41.43
CA ASP A 889 11.52 15.92 40.96
C ASP A 889 12.48 15.24 39.97
N LEU A 890 13.12 16.02 39.09
CA LEU A 890 14.14 15.52 38.17
C LEU A 890 15.40 15.07 38.91
N GLU A 891 15.87 15.88 39.86
CA GLU A 891 17.01 15.54 40.72
C GLU A 891 16.73 14.24 41.51
N PHE A 892 15.52 14.10 42.02
CA PHE A 892 15.08 12.92 42.75
C PHE A 892 15.00 11.66 41.88
N GLU A 893 14.40 11.74 40.68
CA GLU A 893 14.31 10.59 39.77
C GLU A 893 15.69 10.08 39.34
N LEU A 894 16.61 10.99 39.02
CA LEU A 894 18.01 10.62 38.75
C LEU A 894 18.70 9.99 39.96
N GLY A 895 18.38 10.46 41.18
CA GLY A 895 18.88 9.89 42.42
C GLY A 895 18.34 8.49 42.74
N GLN A 896 17.19 8.10 42.15
CA GLN A 896 16.61 6.76 42.28
C GLN A 896 17.19 5.75 41.28
N GLU A 897 17.66 6.22 40.12
CA GLU A 897 18.16 5.37 39.02
C GLU A 897 19.70 5.24 39.00
N LEU A 898 20.31 4.99 40.17
CA LEU A 898 21.75 4.73 40.26
C LEU A 898 22.09 3.30 39.83
N ASP A 899 23.20 3.13 39.11
CA ASP A 899 23.68 1.80 38.75
C ASP A 899 24.27 1.04 39.95
N ALA A 900 24.69 -0.22 39.73
CA ALA A 900 25.30 -1.04 40.77
C ALA A 900 26.61 -0.45 41.36
N LYS A 901 27.23 0.52 40.68
CA LYS A 901 28.41 1.26 41.14
C LYS A 901 28.05 2.58 41.84
N GLY A 902 26.77 2.90 41.99
CA GLY A 902 26.28 4.14 42.59
C GLY A 902 26.49 5.36 41.69
N THR A 903 26.50 5.19 40.36
CA THR A 903 26.69 6.26 39.37
C THR A 903 25.44 6.48 38.51
N PHE A 904 25.26 7.70 38.00
CA PHE A 904 24.21 8.05 37.03
C PHE A 904 24.79 8.53 35.71
N SER A 905 23.98 8.50 34.64
CA SER A 905 24.38 8.90 33.28
C SER A 905 24.14 10.40 33.03
N LEU A 906 25.16 11.13 32.58
CA LEU A 906 25.00 12.54 32.18
C LEU A 906 24.13 12.70 30.92
N ASP A 907 24.12 11.70 30.04
CA ASP A 907 23.26 11.69 28.86
C ASP A 907 21.78 11.59 29.24
N ARG A 908 21.47 10.78 30.25
CA ARG A 908 20.12 10.68 30.82
C ARG A 908 19.70 11.99 31.48
N LEU A 909 20.58 12.60 32.30
CA LEU A 909 20.35 13.95 32.85
C LEU A 909 20.06 14.96 31.73
N GLY A 910 20.87 14.94 30.66
CA GLY A 910 20.67 15.77 29.48
C GLY A 910 19.34 15.52 28.76
N THR A 911 18.91 14.26 28.63
CA THR A 911 17.63 13.90 28.01
C THR A 911 16.44 14.35 28.87
N LEU A 912 16.51 14.15 30.19
CA LEU A 912 15.44 14.55 31.12
C LEU A 912 15.32 16.07 31.21
N LEU A 913 16.44 16.80 31.25
CA LEU A 913 16.43 18.27 31.22
C LEU A 913 15.92 18.83 29.90
N ARG A 914 16.21 18.19 28.77
CA ARG A 914 15.72 18.61 27.45
C ARG A 914 14.28 18.18 27.17
N GLY A 915 13.70 17.29 27.97
CA GLY A 915 12.33 16.81 27.81
C GLY A 915 11.28 17.70 28.49
N ASN A 916 10.03 17.55 28.05
CA ASN A 916 8.89 18.32 28.56
C ASN A 916 8.22 17.67 29.79
N THR A 917 8.93 16.84 30.56
CA THR A 917 8.32 16.10 31.69
C THR A 917 8.22 16.95 32.96
N TYR A 918 9.32 17.63 33.35
CA TYR A 918 9.43 18.30 34.66
C TYR A 918 9.26 19.82 34.61
N HIS A 919 9.59 20.42 33.47
CA HIS A 919 9.43 21.84 33.22
C HIS A 919 8.97 22.04 31.79
N ARG A 920 8.10 23.04 31.59
CA ARG A 920 7.53 23.38 30.29
C ARG A 920 7.46 24.89 30.16
N SER A 921 7.35 25.37 28.92
CA SER A 921 6.92 26.74 28.69
C SER A 921 5.58 27.02 29.39
N LEU A 922 5.35 28.24 29.85
CA LEU A 922 4.07 28.59 30.49
C LEU A 922 2.90 28.46 29.52
N ALA A 923 3.16 28.66 28.22
CA ALA A 923 2.19 28.41 27.14
C ALA A 923 1.74 26.93 27.05
N GLU A 924 2.51 25.98 27.58
CA GLU A 924 2.11 24.57 27.65
C GLU A 924 1.48 24.19 28.98
N HIS A 925 1.78 24.94 30.05
CA HIS A 925 1.27 24.67 31.39
C HIS A 925 -0.24 24.85 31.47
N GLY A 926 -0.80 25.81 30.72
CA GLY A 926 -2.24 25.98 30.62
C GLY A 926 -2.95 24.83 29.92
N ILE A 927 -2.26 24.05 29.08
CA ILE A 927 -2.86 23.07 28.17
C ILE A 927 -2.96 21.72 28.86
N THR A 928 -4.19 21.20 28.93
CA THR A 928 -4.48 19.90 29.56
C THR A 928 -3.93 18.74 28.73
N ASP A 929 -3.74 17.57 29.36
CA ASP A 929 -3.29 16.37 28.66
C ASP A 929 -4.25 15.96 27.52
N ALA A 930 -5.56 16.12 27.75
CA ALA A 930 -6.58 15.88 26.72
C ALA A 930 -6.44 16.84 25.53
N GLN A 931 -6.13 18.12 25.78
CA GLN A 931 -5.90 19.09 24.71
C GLN A 931 -4.63 18.77 23.92
N ARG A 932 -3.56 18.32 24.59
CA ARG A 932 -2.34 17.85 23.91
C ARG A 932 -2.61 16.62 23.04
N GLY A 933 -3.45 15.68 23.50
CA GLY A 933 -3.83 14.51 22.72
C GLY A 933 -4.58 14.81 21.42
N VAL A 934 -5.31 15.93 21.34
CA VAL A 934 -6.08 16.31 20.14
C VAL A 934 -5.45 17.45 19.34
N GLU A 935 -4.32 17.99 19.80
CA GLU A 935 -3.73 19.22 19.28
C GLU A 935 -3.42 19.13 17.78
N SER A 936 -2.78 18.04 17.36
CA SER A 936 -2.42 17.80 15.95
C SER A 936 -3.64 17.80 15.03
N LYS A 937 -4.75 17.20 15.46
CA LYS A 937 -6.03 17.18 14.72
C LYS A 937 -6.62 18.57 14.62
N CYS A 938 -6.68 19.31 15.73
CA CYS A 938 -7.21 20.67 15.75
C CYS A 938 -6.35 21.63 14.91
N ARG A 939 -5.03 21.48 14.96
CA ARG A 939 -4.06 22.24 14.17
C ARG A 939 -4.26 22.02 12.69
N ALA A 940 -4.22 20.77 12.25
CA ALA A 940 -4.45 20.41 10.85
C ALA A 940 -5.81 20.92 10.35
N HIS A 941 -6.88 20.78 11.14
CA HIS A 941 -8.19 21.29 10.77
C HIS A 941 -8.24 22.83 10.69
N TRP A 942 -7.59 23.50 11.63
CA TRP A 942 -7.51 24.96 11.64
C TRP A 942 -6.74 25.50 10.43
N THR A 943 -5.68 24.80 9.99
CA THR A 943 -4.91 25.18 8.78
C THR A 943 -5.71 25.10 7.49
N LEU A 944 -6.79 24.31 7.42
CA LEU A 944 -7.69 24.32 6.25
C LEU A 944 -8.41 25.67 6.07
N TYR A 945 -8.76 26.31 7.18
CA TYR A 945 -9.41 27.63 7.21
C TYR A 945 -8.40 28.79 7.19
N HIS A 946 -7.11 28.48 7.36
CA HIS A 946 -5.98 29.41 7.36
C HIS A 946 -4.87 28.82 6.48
N ALA A 947 -5.16 28.59 5.21
CA ALA A 947 -4.27 27.91 4.28
C ALA A 947 -2.89 28.61 4.24
N GLY A 948 -1.82 27.82 4.34
CA GLY A 948 -0.44 28.32 4.37
C GLY A 948 -0.04 29.04 5.68
N ALA A 949 -0.77 28.81 6.78
CA ALA A 949 -0.41 29.35 8.09
C ALA A 949 0.97 28.86 8.56
N ASN A 950 1.74 29.77 9.16
CA ASN A 950 3.02 29.43 9.79
C ASN A 950 2.83 29.09 11.29
N GLU A 951 3.93 28.71 11.94
CA GLU A 951 3.94 28.38 13.37
C GLU A 951 3.53 29.53 14.28
N GLU A 952 3.80 30.77 13.87
CA GLU A 952 3.39 31.95 14.62
C GLU A 952 1.85 32.04 14.69
N GLU A 953 1.19 31.97 13.53
CA GLU A 953 -0.26 32.09 13.44
C GLU A 953 -0.95 30.98 14.24
N TRP A 954 -0.44 29.74 14.14
CA TRP A 954 -0.90 28.64 14.98
C TRP A 954 -0.70 28.94 16.46
N SER A 955 0.51 29.30 16.88
CA SER A 955 0.83 29.53 18.30
C SER A 955 -0.01 30.62 18.94
N CYS A 956 -0.39 31.66 18.19
CA CYS A 956 -1.28 32.72 18.69
C CYS A 956 -2.74 32.24 18.80
N ALA A 957 -3.21 31.44 17.84
CA ALA A 957 -4.58 30.92 17.84
C ALA A 957 -4.77 29.69 18.76
N ARG A 958 -3.68 28.97 19.04
CA ARG A 958 -3.63 27.64 19.68
C ARG A 958 -4.54 27.55 20.90
N ARG A 959 -4.41 28.50 21.83
CA ARG A 959 -5.17 28.50 23.07
C ARG A 959 -6.67 28.66 22.86
N GLY A 960 -7.06 29.64 22.05
CA GLY A 960 -8.47 29.89 21.73
C GLY A 960 -9.10 28.70 21.01
N VAL A 961 -8.37 28.11 20.05
CA VAL A 961 -8.83 26.95 19.28
C VAL A 961 -9.00 25.72 20.17
N LEU A 962 -8.02 25.40 21.03
CA LEU A 962 -8.10 24.22 21.91
C LEU A 962 -9.12 24.38 23.03
N ASP A 963 -9.31 25.59 23.56
CA ASP A 963 -10.35 25.88 24.54
C ASP A 963 -11.75 25.74 23.90
N GLU A 964 -11.95 26.28 22.69
CA GLU A 964 -13.21 26.13 21.95
C GLU A 964 -13.47 24.67 21.56
N ALA A 965 -12.44 23.96 21.08
CA ALA A 965 -12.51 22.55 20.71
C ALA A 965 -13.05 21.70 21.87
N MET A 966 -12.52 21.91 23.08
CA MET A 966 -12.96 21.17 24.27
C MET A 966 -14.29 21.65 24.85
N ALA A 967 -14.62 22.93 24.73
CA ALA A 967 -15.85 23.48 25.29
C ALA A 967 -17.08 23.19 24.42
N ARG A 968 -16.94 23.23 23.09
CA ARG A 968 -18.06 23.16 22.14
C ARG A 968 -18.02 21.98 21.17
N GLN A 969 -16.84 21.42 20.91
CA GLN A 969 -16.63 20.44 19.83
C GLN A 969 -16.00 19.14 20.35
N ARG A 970 -16.11 18.84 21.64
CA ARG A 970 -15.41 17.73 22.31
C ARG A 970 -15.59 16.38 21.60
N ASP A 971 -16.80 16.06 21.17
CA ASP A 971 -17.13 14.77 20.55
C ASP A 971 -16.47 14.58 19.18
N TRP A 972 -16.12 15.68 18.49
CA TRP A 972 -15.38 15.64 17.23
C TRP A 972 -13.91 15.25 17.44
N TRP A 973 -13.30 15.73 18.53
CA TRP A 973 -11.85 15.69 18.71
C TRP A 973 -11.36 14.54 19.57
N LEU A 974 -12.13 14.18 20.61
CA LEU A 974 -11.75 13.06 21.46
C LEU A 974 -11.75 11.75 20.69
N GLU A 975 -10.82 10.89 21.08
CA GLU A 975 -10.68 9.55 20.54
C GLU A 975 -11.93 8.73 20.85
N ASP A 976 -12.46 8.13 19.79
CA ASP A 976 -13.61 7.25 19.86
C ASP A 976 -13.11 5.83 19.62
N PRO A 977 -13.21 4.91 20.59
CA PRO A 977 -12.66 3.56 20.48
C PRO A 977 -13.16 2.78 19.26
N ILE A 978 -14.32 3.14 18.68
CA ILE A 978 -14.87 2.50 17.48
C ILE A 978 -14.27 3.09 16.20
N LEU A 979 -13.85 4.36 16.19
CA LEU A 979 -13.34 5.04 14.99
C LEU A 979 -11.83 5.33 15.05
N GLU A 980 -11.19 5.00 16.17
CA GLU A 980 -9.79 5.24 16.42
C GLU A 980 -8.91 4.37 15.52
N VAL A 981 -7.89 5.01 14.97
CA VAL A 981 -6.76 4.35 14.30
C VAL A 981 -5.56 4.57 15.22
N GLU A 982 -5.02 3.48 15.76
CA GLU A 982 -3.86 3.44 16.64
C GLU A 982 -2.57 3.51 15.83
N ASP A 983 -2.47 2.73 14.74
CA ASP A 983 -1.33 2.72 13.84
C ASP A 983 -1.77 2.64 12.37
N VAL A 984 -1.30 3.61 11.57
CA VAL A 984 -1.60 3.65 10.14
C VAL A 984 -0.98 2.47 9.39
N ALA A 985 0.11 1.88 9.89
CA ALA A 985 0.77 0.76 9.23
C ALA A 985 0.03 -0.58 9.42
N THR A 986 -0.56 -0.84 10.59
CA THR A 986 -1.07 -2.19 10.95
C THR A 986 -2.59 -2.29 11.06
N ASP A 987 -3.32 -1.18 11.23
CA ASP A 987 -4.75 -1.25 11.59
C ASP A 987 -5.67 -1.82 10.51
N SER A 988 -5.22 -1.86 9.25
CA SER A 988 -5.92 -2.58 8.19
C SER A 988 -5.87 -4.11 8.31
N VAL A 989 -5.06 -4.65 9.22
CA VAL A 989 -4.82 -6.10 9.41
C VAL A 989 -5.05 -6.55 10.86
N ASP A 990 -4.43 -5.87 11.82
CA ASP A 990 -4.40 -6.28 13.24
C ASP A 990 -5.25 -5.38 14.17
N GLY A 991 -5.86 -4.32 13.61
CA GLY A 991 -6.66 -3.34 14.36
C GLY A 991 -8.13 -3.73 14.57
N ASN A 992 -8.92 -2.78 15.05
CA ASN A 992 -10.37 -2.96 15.29
C ASN A 992 -11.20 -3.14 13.99
N LEU A 993 -10.60 -2.89 12.83
CA LEU A 993 -11.25 -2.90 11.53
C LEU A 993 -11.13 -4.29 10.88
N ASP A 994 -12.19 -5.09 10.96
CA ASP A 994 -12.28 -6.39 10.29
C ASP A 994 -13.37 -6.37 9.19
N PRO A 995 -13.31 -7.27 8.18
CA PRO A 995 -14.30 -7.30 7.09
C PRO A 995 -15.76 -7.48 7.56
N THR A 996 -15.98 -8.05 8.73
CA THR A 996 -17.31 -8.29 9.31
C THR A 996 -17.84 -7.09 10.12
N SER A 997 -16.97 -6.34 10.79
CA SER A 997 -17.28 -5.15 11.59
C SER A 997 -17.31 -3.88 10.75
N TYR A 998 -16.62 -3.87 9.60
CA TYR A 998 -16.51 -2.73 8.67
C TYR A 998 -17.85 -2.01 8.42
N VAL A 999 -18.90 -2.74 8.06
CA VAL A 999 -20.21 -2.14 7.75
C VAL A 999 -20.83 -1.45 8.98
N ALA A 1000 -20.68 -2.04 10.16
CA ALA A 1000 -21.19 -1.48 11.40
C ALA A 1000 -20.36 -0.25 11.84
N MET A 1001 -19.04 -0.29 11.68
CA MET A 1001 -18.14 0.84 11.95
C MET A 1001 -18.46 2.04 11.05
N MET A 1002 -18.60 1.82 9.74
CA MET A 1002 -18.95 2.88 8.79
C MET A 1002 -20.34 3.45 9.08
N ARG A 1003 -21.30 2.59 9.48
CA ARG A 1003 -22.63 3.03 9.91
C ARG A 1003 -22.55 3.89 11.17
N TYR A 1004 -21.81 3.46 12.19
CA TYR A 1004 -21.62 4.19 13.43
C TYR A 1004 -21.01 5.58 13.15
N GLY A 1005 -19.96 5.65 12.34
CA GLY A 1005 -19.35 6.92 11.93
C GLY A 1005 -20.32 7.87 11.24
N ALA A 1006 -21.13 7.36 10.31
CA ALA A 1006 -22.16 8.14 9.63
C ALA A 1006 -23.25 8.65 10.59
N GLU A 1007 -23.71 7.81 11.52
CA GLU A 1007 -24.71 8.19 12.53
C GLU A 1007 -24.16 9.24 13.50
N LEU A 1008 -22.91 9.08 13.97
CA LEU A 1008 -22.23 10.04 14.84
C LEU A 1008 -22.12 11.41 14.17
N CYS A 1009 -21.69 11.46 12.90
CA CYS A 1009 -21.59 12.72 12.16
C CYS A 1009 -22.97 13.33 11.89
N THR A 1010 -24.01 12.50 11.70
CA THR A 1010 -25.39 12.96 11.49
C THR A 1010 -25.92 13.71 12.71
N VAL A 1011 -25.67 13.19 13.91
CA VAL A 1011 -26.16 13.77 15.18
C VAL A 1011 -25.29 14.93 15.65
N SER A 1012 -24.00 14.92 15.35
CA SER A 1012 -23.06 15.95 15.80
C SER A 1012 -23.32 17.30 15.14
N SER A 1013 -23.16 18.38 15.91
CA SER A 1013 -23.42 19.75 15.45
C SER A 1013 -22.14 20.53 15.15
N ALA A 1014 -22.24 21.49 14.23
CA ALA A 1014 -21.18 22.47 13.96
C ALA A 1014 -21.76 23.88 13.86
N SER A 1015 -20.98 24.88 14.29
CA SER A 1015 -21.39 26.29 14.28
C SER A 1015 -20.55 27.10 13.28
N GLY A 1016 -21.16 28.13 12.69
CA GLY A 1016 -20.51 29.09 11.81
C GLY A 1016 -21.11 30.49 11.97
N SER A 1017 -20.26 31.52 11.86
CA SER A 1017 -20.62 32.93 12.07
C SER A 1017 -20.32 33.79 10.84
N THR A 1018 -20.96 34.97 10.72
CA THR A 1018 -20.62 35.97 9.67
C THR A 1018 -19.61 37.04 10.04
N HIS A 1019 -19.31 37.22 11.32
CA HIS A 1019 -18.74 38.48 11.81
C HIS A 1019 -17.56 38.34 12.76
N GLU A 1020 -17.38 37.22 13.48
CA GLU A 1020 -16.30 37.13 14.47
C GLU A 1020 -14.87 37.00 13.90
N ALA A 1021 -14.68 36.61 12.62
CA ALA A 1021 -13.35 36.40 12.03
C ALA A 1021 -13.19 36.64 10.51
N ASP A 1022 -14.24 37.12 9.80
CA ASP A 1022 -14.22 37.20 8.33
C ASP A 1022 -13.74 38.54 7.77
N ARG A 1023 -13.48 39.48 8.66
CA ARG A 1023 -13.09 40.83 8.33
C ARG A 1023 -12.08 41.31 9.33
N LEU A 1024 -11.13 42.10 8.85
CA LEU A 1024 -10.22 42.81 9.73
C LEU A 1024 -11.07 43.67 10.68
N PRO A 1025 -10.88 43.58 12.00
CA PRO A 1025 -11.60 44.39 12.96
C PRO A 1025 -11.44 45.86 12.60
N LEU A 1026 -12.58 46.58 12.62
CA LEU A 1026 -12.60 48.02 12.39
C LEU A 1026 -11.94 48.74 13.58
N PRO A 1027 -11.33 49.92 13.37
CA PRO A 1027 -10.78 50.72 14.46
C PRO A 1027 -11.85 51.02 15.53
N PRO A 1028 -11.48 51.09 16.82
CA PRO A 1028 -12.41 51.44 17.89
C PRO A 1028 -13.18 52.74 17.59
N GLY A 1029 -14.51 52.71 17.70
CA GLY A 1029 -15.40 53.86 17.46
C GLY A 1029 -15.97 54.00 16.04
N VAL A 1030 -15.66 53.08 15.12
CA VAL A 1030 -16.28 53.03 13.77
C VAL A 1030 -17.50 52.11 13.78
N VAL A 1031 -18.66 52.60 13.32
CA VAL A 1031 -19.91 51.81 13.26
C VAL A 1031 -19.84 50.80 12.12
N ASP A 1032 -19.95 49.52 12.43
CA ASP A 1032 -20.11 48.48 11.42
C ASP A 1032 -21.51 48.54 10.81
N LYS A 1033 -21.57 48.51 9.48
CA LYS A 1033 -22.82 48.53 8.70
C LYS A 1033 -23.34 47.14 8.35
N HIS A 1034 -22.67 46.07 8.80
CA HIS A 1034 -22.99 44.71 8.40
C HIS A 1034 -23.66 43.91 9.53
N LEU A 1035 -24.61 43.05 9.15
CA LEU A 1035 -25.37 42.24 10.07
C LEU A 1035 -24.61 40.95 10.43
N ARG A 1036 -24.39 40.71 11.72
CA ARG A 1036 -23.91 39.41 12.23
C ARG A 1036 -25.02 38.37 12.19
N ALA A 1037 -24.65 37.15 11.80
CA ALA A 1037 -25.48 35.97 11.82
C ALA A 1037 -24.65 34.79 12.33
N ASP A 1038 -25.19 34.06 13.32
CA ASP A 1038 -24.59 32.84 13.85
C ASP A 1038 -25.54 31.68 13.58
N CYS A 1039 -25.03 30.61 12.97
CA CYS A 1039 -25.79 29.43 12.60
C CYS A 1039 -25.16 28.18 13.21
N THR A 1040 -25.98 27.26 13.70
CA THR A 1040 -25.56 25.92 14.11
C THR A 1040 -26.37 24.91 13.33
N VAL A 1041 -25.67 23.94 12.74
CA VAL A 1041 -26.27 22.90 11.89
C VAL A 1041 -25.92 21.52 12.42
N ASP A 1042 -26.79 20.55 12.15
CA ASP A 1042 -26.51 19.12 12.31
C ASP A 1042 -25.99 18.49 11.00
N GLY A 1043 -25.69 17.19 11.03
CA GLY A 1043 -25.17 16.47 9.86
C GLY A 1043 -26.20 16.15 8.77
N THR A 1044 -27.49 16.43 8.99
CA THR A 1044 -28.49 16.43 7.91
C THR A 1044 -28.45 17.73 7.10
N GLY A 1045 -27.70 18.73 7.56
CA GLY A 1045 -27.73 20.10 7.06
C GLY A 1045 -28.88 20.93 7.63
N GLY A 1046 -29.60 20.39 8.61
CA GLY A 1046 -30.68 21.07 9.32
C GLY A 1046 -30.15 22.16 10.23
N ILE A 1047 -30.84 23.31 10.25
CA ILE A 1047 -30.49 24.45 11.11
C ILE A 1047 -31.07 24.20 12.51
N LEU A 1048 -30.20 23.96 13.49
CA LEU A 1048 -30.58 23.83 14.90
C LEU A 1048 -30.80 25.19 15.55
N SER A 1049 -30.01 26.19 15.16
CA SER A 1049 -30.14 27.56 15.66
C SER A 1049 -29.62 28.57 14.64
N LEU A 1050 -30.36 29.68 14.45
CA LEU A 1050 -29.92 30.84 13.67
C LEU A 1050 -30.21 32.10 14.48
N ARG A 1051 -29.18 32.89 14.75
CA ARG A 1051 -29.27 34.16 15.50
C ARG A 1051 -28.80 35.30 14.60
N LEU A 1052 -29.54 36.40 14.56
CA LEU A 1052 -29.21 37.60 13.79
C LEU A 1052 -28.98 38.77 14.75
N GLY A 1053 -27.80 39.40 14.65
CA GLY A 1053 -27.38 40.55 15.45
C GLY A 1053 -26.92 40.24 16.87
N ASP A 1054 -26.23 41.20 17.48
CA ASP A 1054 -25.44 40.99 18.71
C ASP A 1054 -26.14 41.48 19.98
N GLY A 1055 -27.39 41.94 19.88
CA GLY A 1055 -28.11 42.56 21.00
C GLY A 1055 -27.50 43.87 21.52
N ALA A 1056 -26.25 44.19 21.16
CA ALA A 1056 -25.54 45.41 21.49
C ALA A 1056 -25.03 46.09 20.20
N GLY A 1057 -25.74 47.11 19.73
CA GLY A 1057 -25.14 48.16 18.91
C GLY A 1057 -25.14 48.01 17.39
N THR A 1058 -26.10 47.32 16.75
CA THR A 1058 -26.44 47.69 15.37
C THR A 1058 -27.17 49.03 15.40
N ALA A 1059 -26.59 50.06 14.77
CA ALA A 1059 -27.21 51.38 14.68
C ALA A 1059 -28.65 51.26 14.19
N ALA A 1060 -29.56 52.02 14.81
CA ALA A 1060 -30.94 52.20 14.34
C ALA A 1060 -30.91 52.77 12.92
N GLY A 1061 -30.88 51.89 11.91
CA GLY A 1061 -30.77 52.20 10.50
C GLY A 1061 -31.15 50.96 9.70
N SER A 1062 -31.97 51.15 8.66
CA SER A 1062 -32.67 50.11 7.89
C SER A 1062 -31.75 49.03 7.30
N VAL A 1063 -31.50 47.95 8.06
CA VAL A 1063 -31.00 46.69 7.50
C VAL A 1063 -32.10 46.13 6.60
N SER A 1064 -31.82 45.95 5.31
CA SER A 1064 -32.81 45.37 4.40
C SER A 1064 -32.99 43.89 4.69
N ILE A 1065 -34.17 43.34 4.36
CA ILE A 1065 -34.43 41.89 4.43
C ILE A 1065 -33.38 41.14 3.60
N ASP A 1066 -32.98 41.68 2.44
CA ASP A 1066 -31.97 41.08 1.58
C ASP A 1066 -30.59 40.99 2.27
N GLN A 1067 -30.19 42.00 3.04
CA GLN A 1067 -28.95 41.98 3.80
C GLN A 1067 -29.01 40.97 4.95
N ALA A 1068 -30.16 40.84 5.61
CA ALA A 1068 -30.35 39.86 6.67
C ALA A 1068 -30.36 38.42 6.14
N LEU A 1069 -31.00 38.19 4.99
CA LEU A 1069 -31.00 36.91 4.30
C LEU A 1069 -29.60 36.55 3.79
N ALA A 1070 -28.86 37.50 3.21
CA ALA A 1070 -27.48 37.27 2.78
C ALA A 1070 -26.57 36.86 3.95
N ALA A 1071 -26.71 37.52 5.11
CA ALA A 1071 -25.98 37.14 6.32
C ALA A 1071 -26.38 35.75 6.83
N ALA A 1072 -27.68 35.45 6.89
CA ALA A 1072 -28.17 34.13 7.29
C ALA A 1072 -27.67 33.01 6.36
N LEU A 1073 -27.69 33.23 5.04
CA LEU A 1073 -27.19 32.29 4.04
C LEU A 1073 -25.69 32.05 4.20
N ALA A 1074 -24.90 33.12 4.40
CA ALA A 1074 -23.46 33.00 4.61
C ALA A 1074 -23.12 32.25 5.92
N ALA A 1075 -23.81 32.55 7.03
CA ALA A 1075 -23.64 31.81 8.29
C ALA A 1075 -23.97 30.32 8.14
N THR A 1076 -25.07 30.03 7.43
CA THR A 1076 -25.52 28.64 7.19
C THR A 1076 -24.53 27.88 6.33
N GLN A 1077 -24.06 28.47 5.21
CA GLN A 1077 -23.07 27.84 4.35
C GLN A 1077 -21.77 27.55 5.10
N ARG A 1078 -21.35 28.44 6.00
CA ARG A 1078 -20.14 28.24 6.82
C ARG A 1078 -20.31 27.18 7.89
N ALA A 1079 -21.45 27.14 8.55
CA ALA A 1079 -21.77 26.09 9.50
C ALA A 1079 -21.76 24.71 8.80
N GLN A 1080 -22.29 24.64 7.58
CA GLN A 1080 -22.26 23.43 6.74
C GLN A 1080 -20.84 23.06 6.31
N ASP A 1081 -20.02 24.02 5.86
CA ASP A 1081 -18.62 23.77 5.48
C ASP A 1081 -17.78 23.33 6.70
N ARG A 1082 -18.02 23.91 7.88
CA ARG A 1082 -17.42 23.50 9.16
C ARG A 1082 -17.83 22.08 9.54
N HIS A 1083 -19.11 21.74 9.40
CA HIS A 1083 -19.61 20.38 9.65
C HIS A 1083 -18.92 19.35 8.75
N ARG A 1084 -18.82 19.65 7.45
CA ARG A 1084 -18.17 18.77 6.47
C ARG A 1084 -16.70 18.50 6.83
N THR A 1085 -15.92 19.55 7.08
CA THR A 1085 -14.51 19.37 7.42
C THR A 1085 -14.32 18.64 8.76
N LEU A 1086 -15.17 18.87 9.76
CA LEU A 1086 -15.15 18.12 11.03
C LEU A 1086 -15.48 16.64 10.83
N SER A 1087 -16.51 16.34 10.02
CA SER A 1087 -16.88 14.97 9.67
C SER A 1087 -15.73 14.24 8.97
N MET A 1088 -15.03 14.92 8.05
CA MET A 1088 -13.85 14.35 7.40
C MET A 1088 -12.71 14.08 8.38
N PHE A 1089 -12.49 14.93 9.38
CA PHE A 1089 -11.46 14.71 10.40
C PHE A 1089 -11.82 13.58 11.36
N LYS A 1090 -13.11 13.34 11.61
CA LYS A 1090 -13.58 12.23 12.45
C LYS A 1090 -13.52 10.89 11.72
N LEU A 1091 -13.90 10.83 10.44
CA LEU A 1091 -14.04 9.58 9.68
C LEU A 1091 -12.88 9.28 8.73
N GLY A 1092 -12.14 10.29 8.29
CA GLY A 1092 -11.11 10.15 7.26
C GLY A 1092 -10.02 9.11 7.56
N PRO A 1093 -9.47 9.02 8.80
CA PRO A 1093 -8.48 8.00 9.13
C PRO A 1093 -9.02 6.57 8.94
N ILE A 1094 -10.22 6.27 9.43
CA ILE A 1094 -10.81 4.93 9.31
C ILE A 1094 -11.28 4.63 7.87
N GLU A 1095 -11.76 5.64 7.14
CA GLU A 1095 -12.09 5.51 5.70
C GLU A 1095 -10.87 5.12 4.88
N LYS A 1096 -9.71 5.75 5.11
CA LYS A 1096 -8.45 5.42 4.43
C LYS A 1096 -8.00 3.98 4.75
N GLN A 1097 -8.11 3.55 6.02
CA GLN A 1097 -7.81 2.16 6.39
C GLN A 1097 -8.78 1.17 5.73
N ALA A 1098 -10.07 1.50 5.67
CA ALA A 1098 -11.07 0.69 4.99
C ALA A 1098 -10.81 0.57 3.48
N GLN A 1099 -10.27 1.61 2.84
CA GLN A 1099 -9.86 1.53 1.44
C GLN A 1099 -8.72 0.52 1.25
N ALA A 1100 -7.69 0.56 2.11
CA ALA A 1100 -6.60 -0.41 2.07
C ALA A 1100 -7.10 -1.85 2.31
N LEU A 1101 -7.93 -2.06 3.34
CA LEU A 1101 -8.54 -3.36 3.65
C LEU A 1101 -9.36 -3.90 2.46
N ASN A 1102 -10.27 -3.11 1.90
CA ASN A 1102 -11.18 -3.58 0.85
C ASN A 1102 -10.48 -3.77 -0.50
N PHE A 1103 -9.50 -2.92 -0.84
CA PHE A 1103 -8.79 -3.01 -2.12
C PHE A 1103 -7.73 -4.13 -2.10
N CYS A 1104 -6.85 -4.15 -1.10
CA CYS A 1104 -5.77 -5.13 -1.01
C CYS A 1104 -6.26 -6.48 -0.46
N GLY A 1105 -7.24 -6.46 0.44
CA GLY A 1105 -7.89 -7.64 1.02
C GLY A 1105 -9.05 -8.19 0.19
N ILE A 1106 -9.19 -7.83 -1.09
CA ILE A 1106 -10.34 -8.19 -1.95
C ILE A 1106 -10.65 -9.69 -1.98
N TYR A 1107 -9.65 -10.56 -1.82
CA TYR A 1107 -9.83 -12.02 -1.79
C TYR A 1107 -10.53 -12.54 -0.52
N SER A 1108 -10.69 -11.72 0.52
CA SER A 1108 -11.51 -12.03 1.69
C SER A 1108 -13.01 -11.79 1.46
N SER A 1109 -13.36 -11.01 0.42
CA SER A 1109 -14.73 -10.62 0.10
C SER A 1109 -15.36 -11.53 -0.95
N GLU A 1110 -16.71 -11.64 -0.91
CA GLU A 1110 -17.51 -12.31 -1.95
C GLU A 1110 -17.42 -11.62 -3.32
N MET A 1111 -16.96 -10.36 -3.35
CA MET A 1111 -16.73 -9.60 -4.59
C MET A 1111 -15.39 -9.93 -5.25
N GLY A 1112 -14.53 -10.71 -4.59
CA GLY A 1112 -13.18 -11.03 -5.06
C GLY A 1112 -12.98 -12.45 -5.59
N GLY A 1113 -11.83 -12.66 -6.23
CA GLY A 1113 -11.37 -13.98 -6.68
C GLY A 1113 -12.39 -14.72 -7.56
N LYS A 1114 -12.65 -15.99 -7.24
CA LYS A 1114 -13.55 -16.85 -8.02
C LYS A 1114 -15.03 -16.43 -7.95
N TYR A 1115 -15.42 -15.66 -6.94
CA TYR A 1115 -16.81 -15.25 -6.72
C TYR A 1115 -17.17 -13.91 -7.40
N ALA A 1116 -16.17 -13.13 -7.81
CA ALA A 1116 -16.37 -11.87 -8.54
C ALA A 1116 -17.29 -12.03 -9.76
N ARG A 1117 -17.15 -13.13 -10.52
CA ARG A 1117 -18.02 -13.41 -11.67
C ARG A 1117 -19.47 -13.66 -11.26
N THR A 1118 -19.70 -14.32 -10.13
CA THR A 1118 -21.04 -14.52 -9.56
C THR A 1118 -21.65 -13.20 -9.12
N PHE A 1119 -20.86 -12.33 -8.50
CA PHE A 1119 -21.32 -10.99 -8.12
C PHE A 1119 -21.72 -10.15 -9.34
N CYS A 1120 -20.89 -10.12 -10.40
CA CYS A 1120 -21.22 -9.43 -11.64
C CYS A 1120 -22.49 -10.01 -12.30
N TYR A 1121 -22.62 -11.34 -12.33
CA TYR A 1121 -23.83 -11.99 -12.84
C TYR A 1121 -25.08 -11.56 -12.06
N ALA A 1122 -25.02 -11.55 -10.72
CA ALA A 1122 -26.12 -11.12 -9.88
C ALA A 1122 -26.47 -9.64 -10.08
N LEU A 1123 -25.45 -8.79 -10.25
CA LEU A 1123 -25.64 -7.37 -10.52
C LEU A 1123 -26.33 -7.13 -11.87
N ASP A 1124 -25.92 -7.83 -12.93
CA ASP A 1124 -26.53 -7.68 -14.24
C ASP A 1124 -27.96 -8.23 -14.26
N LYS A 1125 -28.22 -9.35 -13.56
CA LYS A 1125 -29.58 -9.85 -13.36
C LYS A 1125 -30.46 -8.87 -12.57
N ALA A 1126 -29.93 -8.24 -11.54
CA ALA A 1126 -30.66 -7.21 -10.80
C ALA A 1126 -31.00 -6.00 -11.68
N LYS A 1127 -30.11 -5.58 -12.59
CA LYS A 1127 -30.42 -4.51 -13.56
C LYS A 1127 -31.52 -4.90 -14.53
N GLU A 1128 -31.48 -6.12 -15.05
CA GLU A 1128 -32.53 -6.67 -15.93
C GLU A 1128 -33.89 -6.70 -15.21
N GLU A 1129 -33.93 -7.26 -13.99
CA GLU A 1129 -35.15 -7.34 -13.17
C GLU A 1129 -35.70 -5.95 -12.81
N LEU A 1130 -34.84 -4.98 -12.51
CA LEU A 1130 -35.24 -3.60 -12.27
C LEU A 1130 -35.84 -2.94 -13.52
N ALA A 1131 -35.32 -3.24 -14.71
CA ALA A 1131 -35.86 -2.73 -15.97
C ALA A 1131 -37.23 -3.32 -16.28
N GLU A 1132 -37.43 -4.62 -16.05
CA GLU A 1132 -38.72 -5.30 -16.20
C GLU A 1132 -39.75 -4.78 -15.18
N THR A 1133 -39.35 -4.66 -13.92
CA THR A 1133 -40.19 -4.09 -12.85
C THR A 1133 -40.63 -2.66 -13.21
N ALA A 1134 -39.74 -1.85 -13.78
CA ALA A 1134 -40.09 -0.52 -14.26
C ALA A 1134 -41.09 -0.56 -15.43
N ALA A 1135 -40.95 -1.48 -16.38
CA ALA A 1135 -41.85 -1.64 -17.52
C ALA A 1135 -43.28 -2.08 -17.09
N VAL A 1136 -43.40 -2.88 -16.04
CA VAL A 1136 -44.69 -3.38 -15.50
C VAL A 1136 -45.27 -2.45 -14.42
N GLY A 1137 -44.75 -1.23 -14.28
CA GLY A 1137 -45.32 -0.19 -13.41
C GLY A 1137 -44.90 -0.28 -11.93
N ARG A 1138 -43.69 -0.77 -11.65
CA ARG A 1138 -43.11 -0.98 -10.30
C ARG A 1138 -43.83 -2.04 -9.46
N ARG A 1139 -44.58 -2.93 -10.11
CA ARG A 1139 -45.09 -4.15 -9.47
C ARG A 1139 -43.93 -5.15 -9.38
N ALA A 1140 -43.59 -5.59 -8.18
CA ALA A 1140 -42.58 -6.63 -8.00
C ALA A 1140 -43.02 -7.91 -8.73
N LEU A 1141 -42.16 -8.42 -9.62
CA LEU A 1141 -42.35 -9.71 -10.26
C LEU A 1141 -42.43 -10.78 -9.15
N GLY A 1142 -43.41 -11.68 -9.24
CA GLY A 1142 -43.52 -12.77 -8.29
C GLY A 1142 -42.31 -13.70 -8.37
N THR A 1143 -41.90 -14.30 -7.26
CA THR A 1143 -40.80 -15.27 -7.20
C THR A 1143 -41.09 -16.59 -7.93
N GLU A 1144 -42.31 -16.79 -8.42
CA GLU A 1144 -42.78 -18.06 -9.02
C GLU A 1144 -42.80 -18.05 -10.56
N ASP A 1145 -42.23 -17.05 -11.23
CA ASP A 1145 -42.20 -16.90 -12.71
C ASP A 1145 -43.55 -17.14 -13.41
N LEU A 1146 -44.67 -17.05 -12.70
CA LEU A 1146 -46.01 -17.38 -13.23
C LEU A 1146 -46.42 -16.45 -14.39
N ASP A 1147 -45.82 -15.26 -14.42
CA ASP A 1147 -46.05 -14.23 -15.43
C ASP A 1147 -45.10 -14.39 -16.65
N THR A 1148 -44.18 -15.36 -16.64
CA THR A 1148 -43.27 -15.62 -17.77
C THR A 1148 -43.97 -16.42 -18.87
N GLU A 1149 -43.90 -15.94 -20.11
CA GLU A 1149 -44.58 -16.58 -21.25
C GLU A 1149 -43.91 -17.90 -21.68
N ARG A 1150 -42.59 -18.03 -21.48
CA ARG A 1150 -41.79 -19.15 -22.00
C ARG A 1150 -41.07 -19.89 -20.88
N ARG A 1151 -41.05 -21.22 -20.95
CA ARG A 1151 -40.25 -22.08 -20.05
C ARG A 1151 -38.74 -21.84 -20.11
N SER A 1152 -38.24 -21.25 -21.21
CA SER A 1152 -36.84 -20.85 -21.32
C SER A 1152 -36.46 -19.71 -20.38
N ASP A 1153 -37.46 -18.93 -19.97
CA ASP A 1153 -37.28 -17.68 -19.23
C ASP A 1153 -37.64 -17.90 -17.74
N MET A 1154 -38.15 -19.08 -17.39
CA MET A 1154 -38.41 -19.50 -16.00
C MET A 1154 -37.10 -19.76 -15.26
N THR A 1155 -36.98 -19.16 -14.08
CA THR A 1155 -35.90 -19.36 -13.11
C THR A 1155 -36.22 -20.46 -12.08
N THR A 1156 -37.50 -20.71 -11.84
CA THR A 1156 -38.03 -21.76 -10.97
C THR A 1156 -38.04 -23.11 -11.67
N VAL A 1157 -37.49 -24.12 -10.98
CA VAL A 1157 -37.36 -25.49 -11.49
C VAL A 1157 -37.91 -26.45 -10.45
N ASP A 1158 -38.74 -27.40 -10.90
CA ASP A 1158 -39.21 -28.49 -10.07
C ASP A 1158 -38.05 -29.44 -9.72
N ARG A 1159 -37.77 -29.61 -8.42
CA ARG A 1159 -36.62 -30.39 -7.91
C ARG A 1159 -37.06 -31.44 -6.88
N PHE A 1160 -38.10 -32.21 -7.20
CA PHE A 1160 -38.48 -33.38 -6.39
C PHE A 1160 -37.74 -34.65 -6.79
N ALA A 1161 -37.77 -35.65 -5.90
CA ALA A 1161 -37.21 -36.97 -6.18
C ALA A 1161 -37.97 -37.72 -7.30
N SER A 1162 -39.20 -37.33 -7.58
CA SER A 1162 -40.00 -37.83 -8.70
C SER A 1162 -40.92 -36.77 -9.25
N ASP A 1163 -40.95 -36.65 -10.57
CA ASP A 1163 -41.89 -35.76 -11.27
C ASP A 1163 -43.33 -36.30 -11.25
N THR A 1164 -43.50 -37.61 -11.08
CA THR A 1164 -44.78 -38.29 -11.30
C THR A 1164 -45.36 -38.94 -10.04
N HIS A 1165 -44.53 -39.34 -9.08
CA HIS A 1165 -44.99 -40.05 -7.89
C HIS A 1165 -45.22 -39.09 -6.71
N PRO A 1166 -46.47 -38.80 -6.31
CA PRO A 1166 -46.76 -37.73 -5.34
C PRO A 1166 -46.18 -37.99 -3.94
N GLU A 1167 -46.04 -39.24 -3.48
CA GLU A 1167 -45.43 -39.53 -2.17
C GLU A 1167 -43.90 -39.28 -2.14
N GLN A 1168 -43.28 -39.12 -3.31
CA GLN A 1168 -41.86 -38.78 -3.46
C GLN A 1168 -41.65 -37.28 -3.71
N ARG A 1169 -42.75 -36.50 -3.79
CA ARG A 1169 -42.77 -35.03 -3.89
C ARG A 1169 -42.95 -34.39 -2.51
N LYS A 1170 -42.18 -34.89 -1.54
CA LYS A 1170 -42.20 -34.45 -0.14
C LYS A 1170 -40.86 -33.83 0.23
N ASN A 1171 -40.88 -32.75 1.01
CA ASN A 1171 -39.65 -32.06 1.44
C ASN A 1171 -38.97 -32.71 2.65
N LEU A 1172 -39.75 -33.45 3.47
CA LEU A 1172 -39.26 -34.20 4.63
C LEU A 1172 -39.61 -35.69 4.48
N PHE A 1173 -39.19 -36.51 5.45
CA PHE A 1173 -39.50 -37.95 5.46
C PHE A 1173 -41.01 -38.26 5.43
N THR A 1174 -41.84 -37.41 6.05
CA THR A 1174 -43.31 -37.50 6.06
C THR A 1174 -43.93 -36.26 5.40
N PRO A 1175 -45.04 -36.41 4.63
CA PRO A 1175 -45.69 -35.29 3.99
C PRO A 1175 -46.31 -34.35 5.03
N ARG A 1176 -45.98 -33.05 4.93
CA ARG A 1176 -46.52 -32.04 5.85
C ARG A 1176 -47.90 -31.59 5.41
N ILE A 1177 -48.77 -31.39 6.38
CA ILE A 1177 -50.10 -30.80 6.21
C ILE A 1177 -50.24 -29.57 7.11
N THR A 1178 -51.00 -28.58 6.66
CA THR A 1178 -51.41 -27.45 7.49
C THR A 1178 -52.36 -27.93 8.59
N PHE A 1179 -52.64 -27.05 9.57
CA PHE A 1179 -53.65 -27.31 10.61
C PHE A 1179 -55.06 -27.55 10.04
N SER A 1180 -55.35 -27.06 8.83
CA SER A 1180 -56.60 -27.31 8.10
C SER A 1180 -56.57 -28.59 7.24
N GLY A 1181 -55.48 -29.36 7.28
CA GLY A 1181 -55.31 -30.61 6.52
C GLY A 1181 -54.87 -30.43 5.07
N VAL A 1182 -54.43 -29.24 4.67
CA VAL A 1182 -53.97 -28.91 3.31
C VAL A 1182 -52.51 -29.34 3.13
N LYS A 1183 -52.15 -29.90 1.97
CA LYS A 1183 -50.78 -30.34 1.68
C LYS A 1183 -49.83 -29.14 1.53
N LEU A 1184 -48.67 -29.19 2.18
CA LEU A 1184 -47.66 -28.11 2.14
C LEU A 1184 -46.54 -28.35 1.13
N ASP A 1185 -46.23 -29.61 0.82
CA ASP A 1185 -45.00 -29.93 0.09
C ASP A 1185 -45.10 -29.72 -1.42
N ASP A 1186 -46.27 -29.94 -2.01
CA ASP A 1186 -46.58 -29.66 -3.42
C ASP A 1186 -48.00 -29.07 -3.48
N PRO A 1187 -48.14 -27.74 -3.32
CA PRO A 1187 -49.44 -27.09 -3.26
C PRO A 1187 -50.12 -27.11 -4.62
N THR A 1188 -51.43 -27.37 -4.66
CA THR A 1188 -52.20 -27.27 -5.91
C THR A 1188 -52.37 -25.80 -6.32
N PRO A 1189 -52.56 -25.47 -7.62
CA PRO A 1189 -52.73 -24.08 -8.07
C PRO A 1189 -53.83 -23.29 -7.32
N ASP A 1190 -54.91 -23.95 -6.92
CA ASP A 1190 -56.00 -23.32 -6.15
C ASP A 1190 -55.62 -22.99 -4.69
N GLN A 1191 -54.53 -23.56 -4.17
CA GLN A 1191 -54.00 -23.32 -2.82
C GLN A 1191 -53.01 -22.15 -2.80
N THR A 1192 -52.35 -21.85 -3.92
CA THR A 1192 -51.45 -20.70 -4.08
C THR A 1192 -52.25 -19.45 -4.48
N SER A 1193 -52.67 -18.66 -3.48
CA SER A 1193 -53.41 -17.41 -3.70
C SER A 1193 -52.55 -16.19 -3.39
N THR A 1194 -52.38 -15.30 -4.37
CA THR A 1194 -51.70 -14.00 -4.22
C THR A 1194 -52.72 -12.86 -4.16
N TRP A 1195 -53.43 -12.74 -3.03
CA TRP A 1195 -54.46 -11.72 -2.81
C TRP A 1195 -53.87 -10.44 -2.18
N GLY A 1196 -54.21 -9.25 -2.71
CA GLY A 1196 -53.78 -7.95 -2.19
C GLY A 1196 -52.54 -7.31 -2.87
N ARG A 1197 -52.09 -7.86 -4.01
CA ARG A 1197 -51.05 -7.28 -4.87
C ARG A 1197 -51.59 -6.33 -5.92
#